data_AF-A0AAU1C6R4-F1
#
_entry.id   AF-A0AAU1C6R4-F1
#
_cell.length_a   1.000
_cell.length_b   1.000
_cell.length_c   1.000
_cell.angle_alpha   90.00
_cell.angle_beta   90.00
_cell.angle_gamma   90.00
#
_symmetry.space_group_name_H-M   'P 1'
#
loop_
_entity.id
_entity.type
_entity.pdbx_description
1 polymer ?
#
loop_
_entity_poly.entity_id
_entity_poly.type
_entity_poly.pdbx_seq_one_letter_code
_entity_poly.pdbx_strand_id
1 'polypeptide(L)'
;MYPANRSPEPIRIRLASTFTADPLADVLEFWGDELGGELEAAFAPYGQVFQELLASQDEPESARPAARVLLLRLDDWLAEGTRLAASVADLAAAVRTTAARGGSPVIVLMCPSPPGAPDAVRAAEDQLVAALHGVPRVQVVSSARVLSGFPDSGWHAPYTDRLGAVPYTEAAFAALGTVVARAVHAWVAPRPKVIAVDCDNTLWDGEIAEGGITVPPARRELQRMLVDQTRAGRLVCLCTRNDEADVLGVLRDHPDMVLRPEHVIAVRANWRPKSENLRSLAGELDLGLDTFVFLDDDPLQVAEVRAATPEVTALHLPADAGAAAAFLTHCWPLDAPQVTAEDARRTASYRDNHRREEVRRRSATLADFLDRLELVVTVRPLAAPELDRAAQLTQRTTQFNLGGVRRTAGEIAALADRGTECLVVDVRDRFGTYGIVGLMLFDARDGALCVDTFLLSCRSTGRGVEHRMLAHLGRLAEERGLAELRLPYVPTARNVPAADFLEEAGGSWEASEDGRRVRVLSAGRAAGARHAPDRGTPDRGTSARKAPDRPAPSGRPAHRDAAELVHRTAEELATPAQVVAAMRARRTDAGRHAVAGSGAVPPRTPLEARVLRRWEELLSPRPLSVHDDFFALDGDSLKVVQFLGWVYEEFGVELPVGAWSEGSLTAADAAAAIEEALHPAPVPAS
;
A
#
# COMPACT_ATOMS: atom_id res chain seq x y z
N MET A 1 22.44 0.44 12.60
CA MET A 1 22.38 1.91 12.80
C MET A 1 21.11 2.35 12.10
N TYR A 2 19.98 2.26 12.81
CA TYR A 2 18.70 2.75 12.30
C TYR A 2 18.72 4.28 12.37
N PRO A 3 18.33 5.00 11.31
CA PRO A 3 18.27 6.45 11.38
C PRO A 3 17.20 6.87 12.40
N ALA A 4 17.57 7.83 13.23
CA ALA A 4 16.73 8.41 14.26
C ALA A 4 15.46 9.05 13.66
N ASN A 5 14.35 8.86 14.36
CA ASN A 5 13.18 9.73 14.51
C ASN A 5 13.24 11.02 13.65
N ARG A 6 12.91 10.90 12.36
CA ARG A 6 12.58 12.05 11.51
C ARG A 6 11.09 12.33 11.69
N SER A 7 10.72 13.58 11.94
CA SER A 7 9.35 14.04 11.70
C SER A 7 8.93 13.58 10.28
N PRO A 8 7.71 13.05 10.09
CA PRO A 8 7.29 12.59 8.78
C PRO A 8 7.40 13.75 7.78
N GLU A 9 8.07 13.52 6.65
CA GLU A 9 8.06 14.49 5.55
C GLU A 9 6.62 14.62 5.04
N PRO A 10 6.17 15.84 4.67
CA PRO A 10 4.82 16.05 4.18
C PRO A 10 4.53 15.19 2.94
N ILE A 11 3.34 14.58 2.93
CA ILE A 11 2.83 13.78 1.82
C ILE A 11 2.36 14.75 0.73
N ARG A 12 3.26 15.06 -0.20
CA ARG A 12 2.97 15.95 -1.33
C ARG A 12 2.24 15.19 -2.43
N ILE A 13 1.05 15.63 -2.82
CA ILE A 13 0.30 15.09 -3.96
C ILE A 13 0.08 16.16 -5.03
N ARG A 14 -0.04 15.71 -6.28
CA ARG A 14 -0.50 16.57 -7.39
C ARG A 14 -1.87 16.13 -7.84
N LEU A 15 -2.78 17.09 -7.96
CA LEU A 15 -4.18 16.83 -8.27
C LEU A 15 -4.58 17.59 -9.54
N ALA A 16 -5.12 16.88 -10.52
CA ALA A 16 -5.69 17.47 -11.72
C ALA A 16 -7.14 17.01 -11.89
N SER A 17 -8.00 17.90 -12.37
CA SER A 17 -9.44 17.65 -12.46
C SER A 17 -10.04 18.21 -13.75
N THR A 18 -11.16 17.63 -14.18
CA THR A 18 -11.97 18.18 -15.28
C THR A 18 -12.88 19.32 -14.83
N PHE A 19 -13.00 19.53 -13.52
CA PHE A 19 -13.81 20.55 -12.87
C PHE A 19 -12.98 21.36 -11.84
N THR A 20 -13.54 22.42 -11.25
CA THR A 20 -12.87 23.21 -10.19
C THR A 20 -12.82 22.42 -8.88
N ALA A 21 -11.62 21.94 -8.51
CA ALA A 21 -11.41 21.00 -7.40
C ALA A 21 -10.83 21.64 -6.13
N ASP A 22 -10.51 22.93 -6.15
CA ASP A 22 -9.99 23.71 -5.03
C ASP A 22 -10.75 23.52 -3.71
N PRO A 23 -12.09 23.33 -3.66
CA PRO A 23 -12.79 23.03 -2.40
C PRO A 23 -12.33 21.76 -1.68
N LEU A 24 -11.56 20.88 -2.35
CA LEU A 24 -10.97 19.70 -1.70
C LEU A 24 -9.80 20.05 -0.78
N ALA A 25 -9.17 21.22 -0.92
CA ALA A 25 -7.99 21.59 -0.14
C ALA A 25 -8.24 21.44 1.37
N ASP A 26 -9.35 21.99 1.85
CA ASP A 26 -9.75 21.94 3.26
C ASP A 26 -9.97 20.51 3.77
N VAL A 27 -10.57 19.66 2.93
CA VAL A 27 -10.87 18.27 3.27
C VAL A 27 -9.56 17.47 3.35
N LEU A 28 -8.65 17.72 2.42
CA LEU A 28 -7.36 17.05 2.36
C LEU A 28 -6.43 17.48 3.49
N GLU A 29 -6.43 18.76 3.86
CA GLU A 29 -5.74 19.27 5.05
C GLU A 29 -6.27 18.59 6.32
N PHE A 30 -7.61 18.57 6.49
CA PHE A 30 -8.25 17.88 7.60
C PHE A 30 -7.81 16.42 7.69
N TRP A 31 -7.82 15.68 6.58
CA TRP A 31 -7.38 14.29 6.57
C TRP A 31 -5.88 14.12 6.80
N GLY A 32 -5.04 15.04 6.33
CA GLY A 32 -3.60 15.01 6.65
C GLY A 32 -3.39 14.97 8.16
N ASP A 33 -3.99 15.92 8.86
CA ASP A 33 -3.90 15.99 10.31
C ASP A 33 -4.47 14.75 11.01
N GLU A 34 -5.59 14.22 10.51
CA GLU A 34 -6.18 12.97 11.03
C GLU A 34 -5.24 11.77 10.88
N LEU A 35 -4.47 11.71 9.79
CA LEU A 35 -3.48 10.68 9.51
C LEU A 35 -2.12 10.91 10.23
N GLY A 36 -2.00 11.99 11.01
CA GLY A 36 -0.81 12.29 11.79
C GLY A 36 0.39 12.78 10.97
N GLY A 37 0.14 13.41 9.81
CA GLY A 37 1.18 14.05 8.99
C GLY A 37 0.59 15.04 7.97
N GLU A 38 1.37 16.01 7.52
CA GLU A 38 0.86 17.02 6.57
C GLU A 38 0.60 16.41 5.19
N LEU A 39 -0.62 16.55 4.67
CA LEU A 39 -0.97 16.23 3.29
C LEU A 39 -1.03 17.53 2.49
N GLU A 40 -0.04 17.73 1.64
CA GLU A 40 0.08 18.93 0.81
C GLU A 40 -0.43 18.65 -0.60
N ALA A 41 -1.54 19.27 -0.99
CA ALA A 41 -2.12 19.10 -2.31
C ALA A 41 -1.77 20.30 -3.21
N ALA A 42 -1.08 20.04 -4.33
CA ALA A 42 -0.89 21.01 -5.40
C ALA A 42 -1.92 20.76 -6.51
N PHE A 43 -2.77 21.76 -6.75
CA PHE A 43 -3.83 21.70 -7.76
C PHE A 43 -3.30 22.20 -9.11
N ALA A 44 -3.46 21.39 -10.14
CA ALA A 44 -3.29 21.81 -11.52
C ALA A 44 -4.44 22.73 -11.92
N PRO A 45 -4.23 23.69 -12.84
CA PRO A 45 -5.31 24.54 -13.31
C PRO A 45 -6.46 23.72 -13.92
N TYR A 46 -7.66 24.29 -13.86
CA TYR A 46 -8.88 23.71 -14.42
C TYR A 46 -8.68 23.11 -15.83
N GLY A 47 -9.10 21.85 -16.02
CA GLY A 47 -9.08 21.16 -17.31
C GLY A 47 -7.70 20.66 -17.78
N GLN A 48 -6.63 20.82 -16.98
CA GLN A 48 -5.26 20.50 -17.39
C GLN A 48 -4.81 19.05 -17.09
N VAL A 49 -5.73 18.08 -17.16
CA VAL A 49 -5.45 16.66 -16.86
C VAL A 49 -4.33 16.08 -17.73
N PHE A 50 -4.37 16.32 -19.04
CA PHE A 50 -3.35 15.81 -19.96
C PHE A 50 -2.01 16.51 -19.79
N GLN A 51 -2.03 17.82 -19.55
CA GLN A 51 -0.84 18.65 -19.34
C GLN A 51 -0.10 18.21 -18.08
N GLU A 52 -0.81 17.86 -16.99
CA GLU A 52 -0.17 17.33 -15.79
C GLU A 52 0.55 15.99 -16.05
N LEU A 53 -0.09 15.09 -16.80
CA LEU A 53 0.55 13.82 -17.20
C LEU A 53 1.77 14.04 -18.10
N LEU A 54 1.75 15.05 -18.99
CA LEU A 54 2.87 15.40 -19.84
C LEU A 54 4.00 16.12 -19.09
N ALA A 55 3.68 17.04 -18.18
CA ALA A 55 4.66 17.77 -17.38
C ALA A 55 5.44 16.85 -16.44
N SER A 56 4.83 15.74 -16.03
CA SER A 56 5.50 14.71 -15.21
C SER A 56 6.70 14.04 -15.89
N GLN A 57 6.84 14.19 -17.22
CA GLN A 57 7.89 13.52 -17.99
C GLN A 57 9.31 14.02 -17.69
N ASP A 58 9.44 15.28 -17.30
CA ASP A 58 10.73 15.96 -17.10
C ASP A 58 11.03 16.23 -15.61
N GLU A 59 10.26 15.64 -14.69
CA GLU A 59 10.34 15.93 -13.26
C GLU A 59 11.49 15.17 -12.55
N PRO A 60 12.41 15.87 -11.85
CA PRO A 60 13.51 15.23 -11.14
C PRO A 60 13.00 14.42 -9.93
N GLU A 61 13.75 13.38 -9.54
CA GLU A 61 13.32 12.43 -8.49
C GLU A 61 13.00 13.09 -7.14
N SER A 62 13.73 14.13 -6.76
CA SER A 62 13.51 14.90 -5.52
C SER A 62 12.25 15.77 -5.51
N ALA A 63 11.67 16.05 -6.69
CA ALA A 63 10.46 16.84 -6.85
C ALA A 63 9.20 15.97 -7.02
N ARG A 64 9.35 14.66 -7.21
CA ARG A 64 8.23 13.76 -7.47
C ARG A 64 7.24 13.75 -6.30
N PRO A 65 5.94 13.86 -6.57
CA PRO A 65 4.93 13.74 -5.52
C PRO A 65 4.86 12.31 -4.98
N ALA A 66 4.28 12.12 -3.81
CA ALA A 66 3.93 10.83 -3.25
C ALA A 66 2.86 10.11 -4.09
N ALA A 67 1.93 10.86 -4.70
CA ALA A 67 0.94 10.34 -5.64
C ALA A 67 0.47 11.43 -6.62
N ARG A 68 0.02 11.01 -7.81
CA ARG A 68 -0.71 11.87 -8.75
C ARG A 68 -2.18 11.45 -8.76
N VAL A 69 -3.07 12.40 -8.61
CA VAL A 69 -4.52 12.17 -8.49
C VAL A 69 -5.23 12.85 -9.64
N LEU A 70 -5.99 12.08 -10.42
CA LEU A 70 -6.83 12.57 -11.51
C LEU A 70 -8.30 12.44 -11.10
N LEU A 71 -9.02 13.56 -11.04
CA LEU A 71 -10.45 13.60 -10.74
C LEU A 71 -11.23 13.84 -12.02
N LEU A 72 -11.96 12.83 -12.50
CA LEU A 72 -12.58 12.85 -13.81
C LEU A 72 -14.09 12.82 -13.71
N ARG A 73 -14.75 13.90 -14.12
CA ARG A 73 -16.19 13.90 -14.45
C ARG A 73 -16.31 13.90 -15.97
N LEU A 74 -16.56 12.73 -16.55
CA LEU A 74 -16.51 12.52 -18.01
C LEU A 74 -17.54 13.34 -18.80
N ASP A 75 -18.60 13.81 -18.14
CA ASP A 75 -19.60 14.73 -18.72
C ASP A 75 -18.99 16.05 -19.18
N ASP A 76 -17.93 16.52 -18.51
CA ASP A 76 -17.24 17.78 -18.86
C ASP A 76 -16.68 17.70 -20.29
N TRP A 77 -16.10 16.55 -20.65
CA TRP A 77 -15.57 16.30 -21.98
C TRP A 77 -16.66 16.16 -23.04
N LEU A 78 -17.84 15.68 -22.66
CA LEU A 78 -18.98 15.62 -23.57
C LEU A 78 -19.52 17.03 -23.88
N ALA A 79 -19.61 17.89 -22.86
CA ALA A 79 -20.05 19.27 -23.00
C ALA A 79 -19.12 20.11 -23.89
N GLU A 80 -17.82 19.80 -23.91
CA GLU A 80 -16.82 20.41 -24.79
C GLU A 80 -16.86 19.90 -26.25
N GLY A 81 -17.79 18.99 -26.58
CA GLY A 81 -17.94 18.44 -27.94
C GLY A 81 -16.83 17.44 -28.33
N THR A 82 -16.12 16.88 -27.35
CA THR A 82 -15.04 15.92 -27.62
C THR A 82 -15.57 14.53 -27.98
N ARG A 83 -14.78 13.75 -28.73
CA ARG A 83 -15.06 12.33 -28.98
C ARG A 83 -14.70 11.52 -27.74
N LEU A 84 -15.63 11.40 -26.80
CA LEU A 84 -15.41 10.81 -25.47
C LEU A 84 -14.61 9.51 -25.47
N ALA A 85 -14.98 8.55 -26.34
CA ALA A 85 -14.28 7.26 -26.43
C ALA A 85 -12.81 7.38 -26.89
N ALA A 86 -12.50 8.36 -27.75
CA ALA A 86 -11.13 8.64 -28.18
C ALA A 86 -10.35 9.32 -27.05
N SER A 87 -10.93 10.33 -26.39
CA SER A 87 -10.32 11.01 -25.24
C SER A 87 -9.99 10.04 -24.11
N VAL A 88 -10.89 9.09 -23.80
CA VAL A 88 -10.64 8.02 -22.83
C VAL A 88 -9.49 7.10 -23.25
N ALA A 89 -9.41 6.73 -24.53
CA ALA A 89 -8.32 5.90 -25.03
C ALA A 89 -6.97 6.62 -24.93
N ASP A 90 -6.93 7.90 -25.28
CA ASP A 90 -5.73 8.74 -25.19
C ASP A 90 -5.30 8.94 -23.74
N LEU A 91 -6.26 9.21 -22.83
CA LEU A 91 -5.97 9.30 -21.40
C LEU A 91 -5.39 7.99 -20.86
N ALA A 92 -6.00 6.84 -21.21
CA ALA A 92 -5.51 5.55 -20.76
C ALA A 92 -4.06 5.28 -21.24
N ALA A 93 -3.74 5.71 -22.47
CA ALA A 93 -2.38 5.63 -23.00
C ALA A 93 -1.40 6.55 -22.27
N ALA A 94 -1.81 7.79 -21.95
CA ALA A 94 -1.01 8.73 -21.19
C ALA A 94 -0.72 8.20 -19.77
N VAL A 95 -1.75 7.73 -19.06
CA VAL A 95 -1.62 7.14 -17.70
C VAL A 95 -0.68 5.93 -17.73
N ARG A 96 -0.82 5.01 -18.68
CA ARG A 96 0.10 3.86 -18.83
C ARG A 96 1.54 4.30 -19.06
N THR A 97 1.73 5.32 -19.90
CA THR A 97 3.06 5.87 -20.19
C THR A 97 3.70 6.48 -18.95
N THR A 98 2.95 7.29 -18.20
CA THR A 98 3.41 7.87 -16.93
C THR A 98 3.75 6.79 -15.91
N ALA A 99 2.89 5.78 -15.75
CA ALA A 99 3.11 4.69 -14.80
C ALA A 99 4.33 3.81 -15.16
N ALA A 100 4.54 3.51 -16.44
CA ALA A 100 5.63 2.65 -16.92
C ALA A 100 7.03 3.25 -16.69
N ARG A 101 7.15 4.58 -16.62
CA ARG A 101 8.43 5.27 -16.37
C ARG A 101 8.92 5.13 -14.92
N GLY A 102 8.09 4.61 -14.02
CA GLY A 102 8.39 4.46 -12.60
C GLY A 102 8.30 5.79 -11.84
N GLY A 103 8.21 5.69 -10.51
CA GLY A 103 8.00 6.84 -9.61
C GLY A 103 6.66 6.77 -8.89
N SER A 104 5.97 7.91 -8.78
CA SER A 104 4.72 8.05 -8.03
C SER A 104 3.56 7.27 -8.68
N PRO A 105 2.70 6.62 -7.89
CA PRO A 105 1.46 6.04 -8.38
C PRO A 105 0.53 7.10 -8.99
N VAL A 106 -0.29 6.66 -9.95
CA VAL A 106 -1.37 7.45 -10.54
C VAL A 106 -2.70 6.90 -10.04
N ILE A 107 -3.47 7.74 -9.37
CA ILE A 107 -4.81 7.44 -8.85
C ILE A 107 -5.80 8.14 -9.78
N VAL A 108 -6.67 7.37 -10.43
CA VAL A 108 -7.73 7.86 -11.31
C VAL A 108 -9.06 7.67 -10.60
N LEU A 109 -9.71 8.77 -10.22
CA LEU A 109 -10.98 8.77 -9.52
C LEU A 109 -12.06 9.27 -10.48
N MET A 110 -13.00 8.38 -10.78
CA MET A 110 -14.19 8.68 -11.57
C MET A 110 -15.22 9.35 -10.66
N CYS A 111 -15.45 10.64 -10.89
CA CYS A 111 -16.32 11.46 -10.07
C CYS A 111 -17.77 11.32 -10.57
N PRO A 112 -18.79 11.30 -9.68
CA PRO A 112 -20.16 11.05 -10.09
C PRO A 112 -20.72 12.07 -11.08
N SER A 113 -21.29 11.55 -12.17
CA SER A 113 -22.03 12.32 -13.17
C SER A 113 -23.43 12.73 -12.68
N PRO A 114 -24.00 13.86 -13.14
CA PRO A 114 -25.35 14.28 -12.77
C PRO A 114 -26.42 13.25 -13.17
N PRO A 115 -27.58 13.21 -12.48
CA PRO A 115 -28.68 12.34 -12.85
C PRO A 115 -29.12 12.58 -14.30
N GLY A 116 -29.28 11.51 -15.08
CA GLY A 116 -29.62 11.61 -16.49
C GLY A 116 -28.44 11.80 -17.44
N ALA A 117 -27.19 11.67 -16.96
CA ALA A 117 -26.01 11.58 -17.80
C ALA A 117 -26.18 10.51 -18.90
N PRO A 118 -25.74 10.77 -20.16
CA PRO A 118 -25.91 9.82 -21.26
C PRO A 118 -25.21 8.48 -21.02
N ASP A 119 -25.77 7.38 -21.52
CA ASP A 119 -25.16 6.03 -21.43
C ASP A 119 -23.72 5.97 -21.96
N ALA A 120 -23.38 6.86 -22.91
CA ALA A 120 -22.02 7.00 -23.44
C ALA A 120 -20.99 7.35 -22.34
N VAL A 121 -21.38 8.08 -21.30
CA VAL A 121 -20.52 8.43 -20.16
C VAL A 121 -20.15 7.19 -19.36
N ARG A 122 -21.16 6.37 -19.03
CA ARG A 122 -20.97 5.10 -18.33
C ARG A 122 -20.12 4.13 -19.15
N ALA A 123 -20.40 4.02 -20.46
CA ALA A 123 -19.61 3.18 -21.35
C ALA A 123 -18.14 3.63 -21.45
N ALA A 124 -17.89 4.94 -21.44
CA ALA A 124 -16.55 5.50 -21.45
C ALA A 124 -15.80 5.27 -20.13
N GLU A 125 -16.49 5.35 -18.99
CA GLU A 125 -15.93 4.95 -17.69
C GLU A 125 -15.55 3.46 -17.70
N ASP A 126 -16.48 2.57 -18.10
CA ASP A 126 -16.23 1.13 -18.17
C ASP A 126 -15.02 0.81 -19.07
N GLN A 127 -14.88 1.52 -20.21
CA GLN A 127 -13.72 1.42 -21.09
C GLN A 127 -12.42 1.85 -20.39
N LEU A 128 -12.42 2.96 -19.65
CA LEU A 128 -11.23 3.45 -18.95
C LEU A 128 -10.81 2.51 -17.83
N VAL A 129 -11.78 2.04 -17.02
CA VAL A 129 -11.55 1.08 -15.93
C VAL A 129 -10.93 -0.20 -16.50
N ALA A 130 -11.50 -0.75 -17.57
CA ALA A 130 -10.96 -1.94 -18.23
C ALA A 130 -9.55 -1.71 -18.80
N ALA A 131 -9.30 -0.55 -19.42
CA ALA A 131 -8.02 -0.23 -20.06
C ALA A 131 -6.86 -0.01 -19.07
N LEU A 132 -7.17 0.34 -17.82
CA LEU A 132 -6.20 0.58 -16.76
C LEU A 132 -6.12 -0.56 -15.74
N HIS A 133 -7.00 -1.56 -15.83
CA HIS A 133 -6.99 -2.72 -14.97
C HIS A 133 -5.65 -3.47 -15.03
N GLY A 134 -5.04 -3.70 -13.87
CA GLY A 134 -3.77 -4.44 -13.73
C GLY A 134 -2.52 -3.69 -14.18
N VAL A 135 -2.62 -2.43 -14.60
CA VAL A 135 -1.46 -1.59 -14.95
C VAL A 135 -0.68 -1.26 -13.66
N PRO A 136 0.59 -1.65 -13.51
CA PRO A 136 1.34 -1.40 -12.27
C PRO A 136 1.37 0.08 -11.89
N ARG A 137 1.26 0.39 -10.59
CA ARG A 137 1.25 1.76 -10.04
C ARG A 137 0.05 2.62 -10.47
N VAL A 138 -1.02 2.01 -11.00
CA VAL A 138 -2.26 2.72 -11.35
C VAL A 138 -3.43 2.20 -10.53
N GLN A 139 -4.08 3.06 -9.77
CA GLN A 139 -5.32 2.74 -9.09
C GLN A 139 -6.48 3.44 -9.79
N VAL A 140 -7.55 2.71 -10.09
CA VAL A 140 -8.79 3.30 -10.59
C VAL A 140 -9.89 3.13 -9.55
N VAL A 141 -10.57 4.21 -9.21
CA VAL A 141 -11.73 4.24 -8.33
C VAL A 141 -12.93 4.65 -9.17
N SER A 142 -13.82 3.70 -9.47
CA SER A 142 -15.04 3.92 -10.26
C SER A 142 -16.05 4.80 -9.52
N SER A 143 -16.90 5.51 -10.26
CA SER A 143 -17.98 6.35 -9.74
C SER A 143 -18.99 5.51 -8.94
N ALA A 144 -19.28 4.28 -9.38
CA ALA A 144 -20.12 3.34 -8.66
C ALA A 144 -19.60 3.03 -7.25
N ARG A 145 -18.28 2.88 -7.10
CA ARG A 145 -17.63 2.66 -5.79
C ARG A 145 -17.74 3.89 -4.90
N VAL A 146 -17.49 5.08 -5.46
CA VAL A 146 -17.64 6.36 -4.76
C VAL A 146 -19.08 6.54 -4.27
N LEU A 147 -20.07 6.34 -5.14
CA LEU A 147 -21.50 6.45 -4.83
C LEU A 147 -21.94 5.44 -3.78
N SER A 148 -21.50 4.17 -3.88
CA SER A 148 -21.85 3.14 -2.91
C SER A 148 -21.28 3.39 -1.51
N GLY A 149 -20.12 4.04 -1.43
CA GLY A 149 -19.50 4.39 -0.15
C GLY A 149 -20.14 5.60 0.52
N PHE A 150 -20.75 6.51 -0.25
CA PHE A 150 -21.32 7.76 0.25
C PHE A 150 -22.66 8.11 -0.46
N PRO A 151 -23.72 7.31 -0.24
CA PRO A 151 -24.99 7.45 -0.96
C PRO A 151 -25.71 8.78 -0.68
N ASP A 152 -25.62 9.30 0.55
CA ASP A 152 -26.39 10.48 1.02
C ASP A 152 -25.64 11.81 0.89
N SER A 153 -24.69 11.91 -0.05
CA SER A 153 -23.81 13.08 -0.16
C SER A 153 -24.46 14.30 -0.82
N GLY A 154 -25.67 14.17 -1.38
CA GLY A 154 -26.30 15.24 -2.17
C GLY A 154 -25.37 15.69 -3.30
N TRP A 155 -25.01 14.77 -4.21
CA TRP A 155 -23.82 14.89 -5.04
C TRP A 155 -23.68 16.17 -5.85
N HIS A 156 -24.75 16.69 -6.44
CA HIS A 156 -24.63 17.70 -7.49
C HIS A 156 -25.07 19.08 -7.02
N ALA A 157 -24.35 20.10 -7.47
CA ALA A 157 -24.65 21.52 -7.25
C ALA A 157 -24.79 22.25 -8.60
N PRO A 158 -25.94 22.11 -9.31
CA PRO A 158 -26.09 22.60 -10.69
C PRO A 158 -25.93 24.11 -10.84
N TYR A 159 -26.21 24.89 -9.79
CA TYR A 159 -26.08 26.34 -9.81
C TYR A 159 -24.59 26.75 -9.81
N THR A 160 -23.81 26.25 -8.85
CA THR A 160 -22.37 26.55 -8.77
C THR A 160 -21.57 25.93 -9.91
N ASP A 161 -22.05 24.82 -10.49
CA ASP A 161 -21.49 24.22 -11.71
C ASP A 161 -21.55 25.20 -12.88
N ARG A 162 -22.72 25.82 -13.12
CA ARG A 162 -22.88 26.81 -14.20
C ARG A 162 -22.04 28.06 -14.00
N LEU A 163 -21.83 28.48 -12.75
CA LEU A 163 -21.14 29.74 -12.45
C LEU A 163 -19.62 29.62 -12.47
N GLY A 164 -19.07 28.50 -12.00
CA GLY A 164 -17.62 28.35 -11.80
C GLY A 164 -17.09 26.94 -11.98
N ALA A 165 -17.85 26.06 -12.65
CA ALA A 165 -17.53 24.64 -12.80
C ALA A 165 -17.23 23.94 -11.46
N VAL A 166 -18.00 24.32 -10.42
CA VAL A 166 -17.97 23.72 -9.07
C VAL A 166 -19.19 22.80 -8.96
N PRO A 167 -19.06 21.51 -9.30
CA PRO A 167 -20.23 20.70 -9.61
C PRO A 167 -20.79 19.92 -8.44
N TYR A 168 -20.09 19.92 -7.32
CA TYR A 168 -20.38 19.11 -6.15
C TYR A 168 -20.77 20.01 -4.97
N THR A 169 -21.66 19.51 -4.13
CA THR A 169 -21.98 20.15 -2.84
C THR A 169 -20.81 20.02 -1.87
N GLU A 170 -20.85 20.73 -0.75
CA GLU A 170 -19.82 20.65 0.31
C GLU A 170 -19.68 19.22 0.86
N ALA A 171 -20.80 18.52 1.08
CA ALA A 171 -20.80 17.12 1.51
C ALA A 171 -20.20 16.18 0.45
N ALA A 172 -20.48 16.42 -0.83
CA ALA A 172 -19.89 15.64 -1.92
C ALA A 172 -18.38 15.90 -2.09
N PHE A 173 -17.91 17.13 -1.90
CA PHE A 173 -16.47 17.40 -1.81
C PHE A 173 -15.81 16.73 -0.60
N ALA A 174 -16.47 16.70 0.56
CA ALA A 174 -15.99 15.95 1.71
C ALA A 174 -15.87 14.45 1.41
N ALA A 175 -16.84 13.87 0.69
CA ALA A 175 -16.78 12.48 0.24
C ALA A 175 -15.61 12.25 -0.73
N LEU A 176 -15.46 13.07 -1.77
CA LEU A 176 -14.36 12.96 -2.73
C LEU A 176 -12.99 13.12 -2.06
N GLY A 177 -12.82 14.11 -1.20
CA GLY A 177 -11.57 14.32 -0.46
C GLY A 177 -11.24 13.16 0.46
N THR A 178 -12.24 12.55 1.09
CA THR A 178 -12.08 11.32 1.88
C THR A 178 -11.60 10.14 1.01
N VAL A 179 -12.18 9.96 -0.18
CA VAL A 179 -11.74 8.92 -1.12
C VAL A 179 -10.30 9.18 -1.58
N VAL A 180 -9.94 10.42 -1.88
CA VAL A 180 -8.58 10.81 -2.28
C VAL A 180 -7.59 10.53 -1.15
N ALA A 181 -7.86 11.03 0.06
CA ALA A 181 -7.00 10.82 1.22
C ALA A 181 -6.79 9.34 1.51
N ARG A 182 -7.87 8.54 1.49
CA ARG A 182 -7.82 7.09 1.65
C ARG A 182 -6.99 6.40 0.57
N ALA A 183 -7.18 6.77 -0.69
CA ALA A 183 -6.42 6.21 -1.80
C ALA A 183 -4.92 6.54 -1.71
N VAL A 184 -4.57 7.79 -1.38
CA VAL A 184 -3.19 8.22 -1.14
C VAL A 184 -2.59 7.47 0.04
N HIS A 185 -3.30 7.39 1.16
CA HIS A 185 -2.87 6.65 2.34
C HIS A 185 -2.55 5.18 2.02
N ALA A 186 -3.37 4.50 1.21
CA ALA A 186 -3.14 3.12 0.81
C ALA A 186 -1.82 2.89 0.02
N TRP A 187 -1.29 3.93 -0.62
CA TRP A 187 -0.01 3.90 -1.33
C TRP A 187 1.19 4.29 -0.47
N VAL A 188 1.00 5.23 0.46
CA VAL A 188 2.09 5.83 1.24
C VAL A 188 2.29 5.15 2.59
N ALA A 189 1.22 4.66 3.21
CA ALA A 189 1.28 4.05 4.53
C ALA A 189 1.95 2.66 4.48
N PRO A 190 2.70 2.28 5.54
CA PRO A 190 3.19 0.92 5.71
C PRO A 190 2.02 -0.08 5.67
N ARG A 191 2.12 -1.11 4.83
CA ARG A 191 1.07 -2.12 4.72
C ARG A 191 1.28 -3.24 5.73
N PRO A 192 0.23 -3.64 6.48
CA PRO A 192 0.27 -4.87 7.24
C PRO A 192 0.51 -6.05 6.31
N LYS A 193 1.37 -6.96 6.74
CA LYS A 193 1.66 -8.21 6.03
C LYS A 193 0.82 -9.35 6.58
N VAL A 194 0.46 -9.28 7.86
CA VAL A 194 -0.27 -10.32 8.58
C VAL A 194 -1.53 -9.73 9.21
N ILE A 195 -2.65 -10.44 9.05
CA ILE A 195 -3.89 -10.21 9.78
C ILE A 195 -4.07 -11.41 10.70
N ALA A 196 -3.93 -11.20 12.00
CA ALA A 196 -4.26 -12.18 13.02
C ALA A 196 -5.67 -11.89 13.53
N VAL A 197 -6.54 -12.89 13.55
CA VAL A 197 -7.94 -12.72 13.92
C VAL A 197 -8.32 -13.71 15.01
N ASP A 198 -9.16 -13.28 15.95
CA ASP A 198 -9.85 -14.19 16.87
C ASP A 198 -10.92 -15.02 16.13
N CYS A 199 -11.74 -15.80 16.83
CA CYS A 199 -12.63 -16.80 16.25
C CYS A 199 -14.04 -16.65 16.85
N ASP A 200 -14.20 -16.91 18.15
CA ASP A 200 -15.50 -16.80 18.82
C ASP A 200 -15.95 -15.36 18.88
N ASN A 201 -17.22 -15.09 18.57
CA ASN A 201 -17.83 -13.75 18.44
C ASN A 201 -17.16 -12.79 17.42
N THR A 202 -16.02 -13.19 16.83
CA THR A 202 -15.30 -12.45 15.79
C THR A 202 -15.58 -13.02 14.39
N LEU A 203 -15.25 -14.29 14.14
CA LEU A 203 -15.47 -14.96 12.84
C LEU A 203 -16.84 -15.61 12.73
N TRP A 204 -17.46 -15.94 13.85
CA TRP A 204 -18.83 -16.45 13.99
C TRP A 204 -19.41 -15.91 15.29
N ASP A 205 -20.72 -16.05 15.49
CA ASP A 205 -21.36 -15.73 16.76
C ASP A 205 -21.46 -16.98 17.64
N GLY A 206 -21.18 -16.82 18.93
CA GLY A 206 -21.16 -17.89 19.92
C GLY A 206 -19.76 -18.44 20.19
N GLU A 207 -19.66 -19.23 21.26
CA GLU A 207 -18.43 -19.90 21.69
C GLU A 207 -18.49 -21.38 21.37
N ILE A 208 -17.40 -21.95 20.83
CA ILE A 208 -17.33 -23.39 20.52
C ILE A 208 -17.62 -24.24 21.77
N ALA A 209 -17.10 -23.82 22.93
CA ALA A 209 -17.24 -24.53 24.20
C ALA A 209 -18.70 -24.70 24.65
N GLU A 210 -19.61 -23.81 24.21
CA GLU A 210 -21.03 -23.85 24.54
C GLU A 210 -21.86 -24.69 23.55
N GLY A 211 -21.24 -25.25 22.51
CA GLY A 211 -21.84 -26.27 21.64
C GLY A 211 -22.72 -25.75 20.51
N GLY A 212 -22.73 -24.44 20.23
CA GLY A 212 -23.49 -23.85 19.13
C GLY A 212 -22.86 -22.57 18.60
N ILE A 213 -22.53 -22.56 17.30
CA ILE A 213 -22.04 -21.39 16.59
C ILE A 213 -22.97 -21.06 15.42
N THR A 214 -23.05 -19.78 15.05
CA THR A 214 -23.76 -19.35 13.84
C THR A 214 -22.91 -18.37 13.03
N VAL A 215 -23.07 -18.38 11.69
CA VAL A 215 -22.29 -17.51 10.81
C VAL A 215 -23.22 -16.55 10.06
N PRO A 216 -23.70 -15.48 10.72
CA PRO A 216 -24.62 -14.53 10.10
C PRO A 216 -23.97 -13.76 8.93
N PRO A 217 -24.77 -13.03 8.12
CA PRO A 217 -24.27 -12.27 6.97
C PRO A 217 -23.07 -11.37 7.25
N ALA A 218 -23.06 -10.64 8.38
CA ALA A 218 -21.96 -9.75 8.76
C ALA A 218 -20.64 -10.50 9.00
N ARG A 219 -20.69 -11.65 9.69
CA ARG A 219 -19.52 -12.51 9.89
C ARG A 219 -19.02 -13.11 8.58
N ARG A 220 -19.93 -13.49 7.68
CA ARG A 220 -19.56 -13.94 6.32
C ARG A 220 -18.89 -12.84 5.51
N GLU A 221 -19.27 -11.58 5.69
CA GLU A 221 -18.63 -10.44 5.04
C GLU A 221 -17.21 -10.21 5.55
N LEU A 222 -16.99 -10.25 6.87
CA LEU A 222 -15.63 -10.25 7.45
C LEU A 222 -14.78 -11.38 6.85
N GLN A 223 -15.32 -12.60 6.79
CA GLN A 223 -14.60 -13.74 6.23
C GLN A 223 -14.28 -13.57 4.74
N ARG A 224 -15.20 -13.02 3.93
CA ARG A 224 -14.92 -12.68 2.52
C ARG A 224 -13.81 -11.65 2.41
N MET A 225 -13.84 -10.62 3.24
CA MET A 225 -12.77 -9.61 3.32
C MET A 225 -11.43 -10.30 3.61
N LEU A 226 -11.34 -11.16 4.62
CA LEU A 226 -10.11 -11.90 4.93
C LEU A 226 -9.63 -12.78 3.76
N VAL A 227 -10.54 -13.48 3.07
CA VAL A 227 -10.20 -14.25 1.87
C VAL A 227 -9.65 -13.34 0.76
N ASP A 228 -10.25 -12.18 0.53
CA ASP A 228 -9.76 -11.22 -0.45
C ASP A 228 -8.39 -10.63 -0.05
N GLN A 229 -8.12 -10.46 1.24
CA GLN A 229 -6.78 -10.09 1.73
C GLN A 229 -5.73 -11.16 1.41
N THR A 230 -6.09 -12.45 1.47
CA THR A 230 -5.16 -13.51 1.06
C THR A 230 -4.79 -13.43 -0.42
N ARG A 231 -5.77 -13.10 -1.28
CA ARG A 231 -5.58 -12.86 -2.72
C ARG A 231 -4.73 -11.62 -2.97
N ALA A 232 -4.87 -10.61 -2.12
CA ALA A 232 -4.06 -9.40 -2.09
C ALA A 232 -2.64 -9.60 -1.53
N GLY A 233 -2.23 -10.84 -1.23
CA GLY A 233 -0.87 -11.15 -0.79
C GLY A 233 -0.62 -10.98 0.71
N ARG A 234 -1.68 -10.77 1.51
CA ARG A 234 -1.59 -10.76 2.99
C ARG A 234 -1.71 -12.17 3.55
N LEU A 235 -1.10 -12.38 4.71
CA LEU A 235 -1.17 -13.63 5.44
C LEU A 235 -2.30 -13.52 6.48
N VAL A 236 -3.16 -14.55 6.56
CA VAL A 236 -4.22 -14.62 7.58
C VAL A 236 -3.83 -15.69 8.60
N CYS A 237 -3.78 -15.31 9.88
CA CYS A 237 -3.49 -16.19 11.01
C CYS A 237 -4.68 -16.21 11.98
N LEU A 238 -4.83 -17.30 12.72
CA LEU A 238 -5.79 -17.35 13.83
C LEU A 238 -5.06 -17.20 15.17
N CYS A 239 -5.58 -16.36 16.05
CA CYS A 239 -5.07 -16.16 17.41
C CYS A 239 -6.26 -16.19 18.37
N THR A 240 -6.61 -17.38 18.88
CA THR A 240 -7.84 -17.63 19.62
C THR A 240 -7.63 -18.43 20.90
N ARG A 241 -8.54 -18.31 21.86
CA ARG A 241 -8.52 -19.04 23.14
C ARG A 241 -9.40 -20.29 23.09
N ASN A 242 -9.03 -21.20 22.20
CA ASN A 242 -9.78 -22.43 21.94
C ASN A 242 -8.86 -23.64 21.78
N ASP A 243 -9.44 -24.83 21.69
CA ASP A 243 -8.71 -26.02 21.22
C ASP A 243 -8.49 -25.95 19.71
N GLU A 244 -7.27 -26.26 19.28
CA GLU A 244 -6.90 -26.19 17.87
C GLU A 244 -7.68 -27.16 16.99
N ALA A 245 -7.97 -28.37 17.48
CA ALA A 245 -8.70 -29.37 16.71
C ALA A 245 -10.15 -28.92 16.46
N ASP A 246 -10.77 -28.28 17.44
CA ASP A 246 -12.14 -27.81 17.34
C ASP A 246 -12.27 -26.62 16.37
N VAL A 247 -11.36 -25.64 16.46
CA VAL A 247 -11.30 -24.50 15.54
C VAL A 247 -11.10 -24.96 14.09
N LEU A 248 -10.18 -25.91 13.87
CA LEU A 248 -9.95 -26.49 12.55
C LEU A 248 -11.16 -27.32 12.07
N GLY A 249 -11.88 -27.97 12.98
CA GLY A 249 -13.14 -28.65 12.72
C GLY A 249 -14.20 -27.71 12.17
N VAL A 250 -14.43 -26.59 12.85
CA VAL A 250 -15.39 -25.56 12.43
C VAL A 250 -15.07 -25.03 11.03
N LEU A 251 -13.81 -24.63 10.77
CA LEU A 251 -13.38 -24.07 9.48
C LEU A 251 -13.61 -25.04 8.32
N ARG A 252 -13.43 -26.34 8.57
CA ARG A 252 -13.55 -27.39 7.55
C ARG A 252 -15.00 -27.81 7.33
N ASP A 253 -15.73 -28.04 8.42
CA ASP A 253 -16.96 -28.83 8.40
C ASP A 253 -18.22 -27.95 8.45
N HIS A 254 -18.14 -26.70 8.95
CA HIS A 254 -19.32 -25.82 9.03
C HIS A 254 -19.73 -25.30 7.63
N PRO A 255 -21.00 -25.44 7.23
CA PRO A 255 -21.46 -25.13 5.86
C PRO A 255 -21.36 -23.65 5.51
N ASP A 256 -21.70 -22.76 6.45
CA ASP A 256 -21.74 -21.31 6.21
C ASP A 256 -20.39 -20.60 6.33
N MET A 257 -19.33 -21.31 6.71
CA MET A 257 -17.99 -20.74 6.77
C MET A 257 -17.50 -20.42 5.34
N VAL A 258 -17.03 -19.20 5.14
CA VAL A 258 -16.39 -18.75 3.90
C VAL A 258 -14.87 -18.89 4.02
N LEU A 259 -14.32 -18.54 5.19
CA LEU A 259 -12.93 -18.79 5.51
C LEU A 259 -12.73 -20.30 5.68
N ARG A 260 -11.66 -20.81 5.08
CA ARG A 260 -11.35 -22.25 5.05
C ARG A 260 -9.90 -22.47 5.45
N PRO A 261 -9.50 -23.68 5.89
CA PRO A 261 -8.13 -23.94 6.34
C PRO A 261 -7.05 -23.53 5.34
N GLU A 262 -7.30 -23.65 4.04
CA GLU A 262 -6.38 -23.21 2.99
C GLU A 262 -6.10 -21.70 2.97
N HIS A 263 -7.02 -20.88 3.49
CA HIS A 263 -6.85 -19.43 3.58
C HIS A 263 -6.00 -19.02 4.80
N VAL A 264 -5.82 -19.89 5.78
CA VAL A 264 -5.10 -19.62 7.03
C VAL A 264 -3.67 -20.16 6.93
N ILE A 265 -2.68 -19.33 7.23
CA ILE A 265 -1.26 -19.73 7.16
C ILE A 265 -0.77 -20.43 8.42
N ALA A 266 -1.27 -20.00 9.58
CA ALA A 266 -0.86 -20.48 10.89
C ALA A 266 -1.97 -20.25 11.91
N VAL A 267 -2.04 -21.14 12.91
CA VAL A 267 -3.04 -21.11 13.98
C VAL A 267 -2.32 -21.05 15.33
N ARG A 268 -2.83 -20.22 16.24
CA ARG A 268 -2.55 -20.26 17.67
C ARG A 268 -3.88 -20.33 18.40
N ALA A 269 -4.35 -21.55 18.60
CA ALA A 269 -5.52 -21.86 19.40
C ALA A 269 -5.04 -22.49 20.71
N ASN A 270 -4.96 -21.67 21.76
CA ASN A 270 -4.58 -22.09 23.11
C ASN A 270 -4.91 -20.99 24.15
N TRP A 271 -4.71 -21.29 25.43
CA TRP A 271 -5.07 -20.43 26.57
C TRP A 271 -3.95 -19.48 27.00
N ARG A 272 -2.88 -19.33 26.22
CA ARG A 272 -1.84 -18.34 26.49
C ARG A 272 -2.34 -16.93 26.13
N PRO A 273 -1.73 -15.86 26.69
CA PRO A 273 -2.06 -14.49 26.31
C PRO A 273 -1.95 -14.27 24.80
N LYS A 274 -2.85 -13.46 24.22
CA LYS A 274 -2.89 -13.19 22.77
C LYS A 274 -1.59 -12.55 22.32
N SER A 275 -1.02 -11.63 23.10
CA SER A 275 0.27 -11.02 22.82
C SER A 275 1.44 -12.03 22.73
N GLU A 276 1.43 -13.10 23.54
CA GLU A 276 2.44 -14.17 23.45
C GLU A 276 2.26 -14.99 22.17
N ASN A 277 1.01 -15.32 21.83
CA ASN A 277 0.68 -16.03 20.59
C ASN A 277 1.05 -15.22 19.34
N LEU A 278 0.85 -13.89 19.35
CA LEU A 278 1.28 -13.00 18.28
C LEU A 278 2.82 -12.96 18.13
N ARG A 279 3.57 -12.87 19.23
CA ARG A 279 5.05 -13.00 19.19
C ARG A 279 5.50 -14.35 18.63
N SER A 280 4.79 -15.42 19.00
CA SER A 280 5.06 -16.76 18.46
C SER A 280 4.81 -16.84 16.95
N LEU A 281 3.68 -16.28 16.46
CA LEU A 281 3.37 -16.19 15.03
C LEU A 281 4.41 -15.35 14.28
N ALA A 282 4.79 -14.20 14.82
CA ALA A 282 5.82 -13.33 14.24
C ALA A 282 7.16 -14.05 14.09
N GLY A 283 7.60 -14.79 15.12
CA GLY A 283 8.82 -15.58 15.06
C GLY A 283 8.76 -16.76 14.08
N GLU A 284 7.60 -17.41 13.94
CA GLU A 284 7.41 -18.49 12.96
C GLU A 284 7.40 -17.99 11.52
N LEU A 285 6.81 -16.83 11.28
CA LEU A 285 6.73 -16.21 9.96
C LEU A 285 7.99 -15.41 9.57
N ASP A 286 8.93 -15.21 10.50
CA ASP A 286 10.10 -14.33 10.33
C ASP A 286 9.72 -12.89 9.94
N LEU A 287 8.70 -12.35 10.63
CA LEU A 287 8.15 -11.01 10.40
C LEU A 287 8.15 -10.19 11.69
N GLY A 288 8.33 -8.88 11.56
CA GLY A 288 8.21 -7.94 12.68
C GLY A 288 6.76 -7.73 13.10
N LEU A 289 6.53 -7.50 14.40
CA LEU A 289 5.20 -7.24 14.98
C LEU A 289 4.55 -5.97 14.42
N ASP A 290 5.36 -4.99 14.00
CA ASP A 290 4.96 -3.76 13.30
C ASP A 290 4.24 -4.03 11.97
N THR A 291 4.26 -5.27 11.49
CA THR A 291 3.57 -5.70 10.25
C THR A 291 2.27 -6.46 10.51
N PHE A 292 1.85 -6.60 11.78
CA PHE A 292 0.65 -7.32 12.20
C PHE A 292 -0.51 -6.37 12.47
N VAL A 293 -1.68 -6.74 11.97
CA VAL A 293 -2.98 -6.26 12.47
C VAL A 293 -3.63 -7.38 13.26
N PHE A 294 -4.16 -7.07 14.43
CA PHE A 294 -4.94 -7.98 15.26
C PHE A 294 -6.41 -7.53 15.32
N LEU A 295 -7.34 -8.47 15.13
CA LEU A 295 -8.78 -8.25 15.16
C LEU A 295 -9.42 -9.16 16.22
N ASP A 296 -10.15 -8.57 17.16
CA ASP A 296 -10.86 -9.27 18.23
C ASP A 296 -12.08 -8.42 18.65
N ASP A 297 -13.19 -9.06 18.99
CA ASP A 297 -14.40 -8.38 19.49
C ASP A 297 -14.34 -8.12 21.00
N ASP A 298 -13.50 -8.83 21.77
CA ASP A 298 -13.34 -8.59 23.20
C ASP A 298 -12.40 -7.41 23.45
N PRO A 299 -12.90 -6.27 23.98
CA PRO A 299 -12.09 -5.09 24.23
C PRO A 299 -10.98 -5.36 25.27
N LEU A 300 -11.11 -6.36 26.14
CA LEU A 300 -10.08 -6.76 27.09
C LEU A 300 -8.90 -7.46 26.40
N GLN A 301 -9.15 -8.31 25.39
CA GLN A 301 -8.07 -8.90 24.59
C GLN A 301 -7.35 -7.82 23.77
N VAL A 302 -8.10 -6.90 23.17
CA VAL A 302 -7.51 -5.78 22.41
C VAL A 302 -6.63 -4.93 23.32
N ALA A 303 -7.11 -4.58 24.52
CA ALA A 303 -6.33 -3.81 25.49
C ALA A 303 -5.06 -4.56 25.95
N GLU A 304 -5.14 -5.88 26.14
CA GLU A 304 -3.98 -6.72 26.47
C GLU A 304 -2.91 -6.65 25.38
N VAL A 305 -3.32 -6.83 24.11
CA VAL A 305 -2.39 -6.77 22.96
C VAL A 305 -1.79 -5.37 22.81
N ARG A 306 -2.58 -4.30 22.95
CA ARG A 306 -2.05 -2.92 22.89
C ARG A 306 -1.01 -2.64 23.98
N ALA A 307 -1.24 -3.14 25.19
CA ALA A 307 -0.32 -2.92 26.31
C ALA A 307 0.96 -3.76 26.19
N ALA A 308 0.84 -5.03 25.78
CA ALA A 308 1.96 -5.96 25.77
C ALA A 308 2.77 -5.95 24.45
N THR A 309 2.15 -5.58 23.34
CA THR A 309 2.74 -5.53 21.99
C THR A 309 2.29 -4.27 21.25
N PRO A 310 2.76 -3.08 21.67
CA PRO A 310 2.33 -1.80 21.09
C PRO A 310 2.67 -1.65 19.60
N GLU A 311 3.58 -2.46 19.06
CA GLU A 311 3.90 -2.50 17.63
C GLU A 311 2.77 -3.12 16.79
N VAL A 312 1.91 -3.95 17.39
CA VAL A 312 0.78 -4.58 16.69
C VAL A 312 -0.37 -3.59 16.60
N THR A 313 -0.91 -3.39 15.39
CA THR A 313 -2.14 -2.62 15.20
C THR A 313 -3.33 -3.45 15.68
N ALA A 314 -3.76 -3.26 16.93
CA ALA A 314 -4.85 -4.01 17.55
C ALA A 314 -6.19 -3.27 17.44
N LEU A 315 -7.13 -3.88 16.73
CA LEU A 315 -8.41 -3.30 16.35
C LEU A 315 -9.55 -4.04 17.06
N HIS A 316 -10.44 -3.28 17.68
CA HIS A 316 -11.66 -3.79 18.30
C HIS A 316 -12.77 -3.87 17.26
N LEU A 317 -13.26 -5.08 17.01
CA LEU A 317 -14.37 -5.30 16.10
C LEU A 317 -15.69 -5.07 16.84
N PRO A 318 -16.56 -4.15 16.39
CA PRO A 318 -17.85 -3.95 17.03
C PRO A 318 -18.70 -5.22 17.02
N ALA A 319 -19.39 -5.50 18.13
CA ALA A 319 -20.29 -6.66 18.24
C ALA A 319 -21.55 -6.48 17.36
N ASP A 320 -22.06 -5.25 17.25
CA ASP A 320 -23.22 -4.93 16.40
C ASP A 320 -22.90 -5.10 14.91
N ALA A 321 -23.79 -5.77 14.18
CA ALA A 321 -23.60 -6.09 12.77
C ALA A 321 -23.50 -4.86 11.87
N GLY A 322 -24.26 -3.80 12.15
CA GLY A 322 -24.22 -2.55 11.40
C GLY A 322 -22.91 -1.80 11.64
N ALA A 323 -22.52 -1.68 12.91
CA ALA A 323 -21.24 -1.08 13.30
C ALA A 323 -20.03 -1.87 12.77
N ALA A 324 -20.10 -3.20 12.75
CA ALA A 324 -19.06 -4.05 12.17
C ALA A 324 -18.93 -3.84 10.65
N ALA A 325 -20.04 -3.74 9.92
CA ALA A 325 -20.03 -3.47 8.48
C ALA A 325 -19.44 -2.08 8.17
N ALA A 326 -19.81 -1.06 8.93
CA ALA A 326 -19.20 0.27 8.86
C ALA A 326 -17.70 0.21 9.15
N PHE A 327 -17.31 -0.44 10.25
CA PHE A 327 -15.91 -0.63 10.64
C PHE A 327 -15.09 -1.26 9.51
N LEU A 328 -15.58 -2.33 8.88
CA LEU A 328 -14.88 -2.98 7.77
C LEU A 328 -14.77 -2.07 6.54
N THR A 329 -15.83 -1.31 6.25
CA THR A 329 -15.84 -0.33 5.17
C THR A 329 -14.79 0.76 5.39
N HIS A 330 -14.59 1.20 6.64
CA HIS A 330 -13.69 2.29 7.01
C HIS A 330 -12.32 1.82 7.55
N CYS A 331 -11.98 0.54 7.46
CA CYS A 331 -10.68 0.02 7.93
C CYS A 331 -9.54 0.30 6.92
N TRP A 332 -9.07 1.55 6.86
CA TRP A 332 -8.05 2.00 5.90
C TRP A 332 -6.72 1.23 5.93
N PRO A 333 -6.20 0.76 7.09
CA PRO A 333 -4.98 -0.06 7.11
C PRO A 333 -5.10 -1.38 6.31
N LEU A 334 -6.33 -1.83 6.03
CA LEU A 334 -6.61 -3.03 5.25
C LEU A 334 -6.77 -2.76 3.75
N ASP A 335 -6.69 -1.50 3.31
CA ASP A 335 -6.78 -1.19 1.88
C ASP A 335 -5.61 -1.79 1.09
N ALA A 336 -5.93 -2.29 -0.10
CA ALA A 336 -4.95 -2.80 -1.07
C ALA A 336 -5.20 -2.09 -2.40
N PRO A 337 -4.43 -1.03 -2.74
CA PRO A 337 -4.71 -0.22 -3.91
C PRO A 337 -4.38 -0.94 -5.22
N GLN A 338 -3.52 -1.96 -5.17
CA GLN A 338 -3.32 -2.95 -6.24
C GLN A 338 -3.01 -4.31 -5.67
N VAL A 339 -3.60 -5.34 -6.29
CA VAL A 339 -3.22 -6.74 -6.12
C VAL A 339 -2.36 -7.11 -7.31
N THR A 340 -1.05 -7.22 -7.12
CA THR A 340 -0.16 -7.65 -8.21
C THR A 340 -0.07 -9.17 -8.27
N ALA A 341 0.28 -9.71 -9.44
CA ALA A 341 0.60 -11.13 -9.58
C ALA A 341 1.81 -11.57 -8.72
N GLU A 342 2.62 -10.61 -8.25
CA GLU A 342 3.71 -10.85 -7.29
C GLU A 342 3.18 -11.02 -5.86
N ASP A 343 2.17 -10.24 -5.47
CA ASP A 343 1.52 -10.35 -4.16
C ASP A 343 0.84 -11.72 -3.96
N ALA A 344 0.14 -12.21 -4.98
CA ALA A 344 -0.42 -13.57 -4.97
C ALA A 344 0.66 -14.67 -4.85
N ARG A 345 1.82 -14.47 -5.50
CA ARG A 345 2.97 -15.38 -5.41
C ARG A 345 3.65 -15.35 -4.04
N ARG A 346 3.57 -14.23 -3.31
CA ARG A 346 4.12 -14.08 -1.96
C ARG A 346 3.39 -14.97 -0.95
N THR A 347 2.05 -14.95 -0.92
CA THR A 347 1.25 -15.82 -0.03
C THR A 347 1.53 -17.30 -0.31
N ALA A 348 1.59 -17.69 -1.59
CA ALA A 348 1.95 -19.07 -1.96
C ALA A 348 3.35 -19.46 -1.47
N SER A 349 4.34 -18.57 -1.63
CA SER A 349 5.71 -18.80 -1.18
C SER A 349 5.82 -18.98 0.34
N TYR A 350 5.06 -18.20 1.13
CA TYR A 350 5.00 -18.38 2.58
C TYR A 350 4.35 -19.70 2.96
N ARG A 351 3.28 -20.11 2.27
CA ARG A 351 2.61 -21.40 2.50
C ARG A 351 3.55 -22.57 2.23
N ASP A 352 4.33 -22.49 1.16
CA ASP A 352 5.30 -23.52 0.83
C ASP A 352 6.44 -23.55 1.86
N ASN A 353 6.92 -22.39 2.32
CA ASN A 353 7.92 -22.30 3.38
C ASN A 353 7.42 -22.83 4.73
N HIS A 354 6.19 -22.53 5.12
CA HIS A 354 5.60 -23.04 6.34
C HIS A 354 5.50 -24.58 6.29
N ARG A 355 5.00 -25.14 5.17
CA ARG A 355 4.96 -26.60 4.96
C ARG A 355 6.35 -27.23 4.99
N ARG A 356 7.38 -26.55 4.47
CA ARG A 356 8.78 -26.99 4.57
C ARG A 356 9.26 -27.03 6.02
N GLU A 357 8.99 -26.01 6.82
CA GLU A 357 9.37 -25.98 8.23
C GLU A 357 8.61 -27.02 9.08
N GLU A 358 7.34 -27.32 8.78
CA GLU A 358 6.63 -28.43 9.43
C GLU A 358 7.28 -29.79 9.14
N VAL A 359 7.64 -30.05 7.88
CA VAL A 359 8.36 -31.28 7.52
C VAL A 359 9.72 -31.31 8.19
N ARG A 360 10.43 -30.19 8.27
CA ARG A 360 11.70 -30.07 8.99
C ARG A 360 11.55 -30.42 10.46
N ARG A 361 10.56 -29.84 11.16
CA ARG A 361 10.30 -30.14 12.58
C ARG A 361 9.94 -31.61 12.82
N ARG A 362 9.31 -32.27 11.85
CA ARG A 362 8.92 -33.69 11.92
C ARG A 362 10.00 -34.65 11.42
N SER A 363 11.10 -34.16 10.85
CA SER A 363 12.19 -35.00 10.33
C SER A 363 13.26 -35.20 11.40
N ALA A 364 13.76 -36.44 11.55
CA ALA A 364 14.74 -36.77 12.59
C ALA A 364 16.16 -36.30 12.25
N THR A 365 16.51 -36.20 10.96
CA THR A 365 17.82 -35.76 10.47
C THR A 365 17.69 -34.84 9.25
N LEU A 366 18.75 -34.09 8.93
CA LEU A 366 18.79 -33.26 7.73
C LEU A 366 18.67 -34.10 6.44
N ALA A 367 19.20 -35.33 6.44
CA ALA A 367 19.06 -36.27 5.33
C ALA A 367 17.59 -36.67 5.10
N ASP A 368 16.87 -37.09 6.14
CA ASP A 368 15.44 -37.44 6.09
C ASP A 368 14.57 -36.27 5.61
N PHE A 369 14.93 -35.05 6.02
CA PHE A 369 14.29 -33.83 5.54
C PHE A 369 14.52 -33.58 4.03
N LEU A 370 15.76 -33.69 3.56
CA LEU A 370 16.11 -33.44 2.15
C LEU A 370 15.50 -34.48 1.20
N ASP A 371 15.46 -35.75 1.62
CA ASP A 371 14.82 -36.82 0.86
C ASP A 371 13.30 -36.58 0.73
N ARG A 372 12.64 -36.19 1.83
CA ARG A 372 11.20 -35.84 1.80
C ARG A 372 10.90 -34.57 1.03
N LEU A 373 11.87 -33.67 0.82
CA LEU A 373 11.64 -32.46 0.04
C LEU A 373 11.47 -32.76 -1.46
N GLU A 374 12.05 -33.85 -1.96
CA GLU A 374 12.07 -34.20 -3.39
C GLU A 374 12.63 -33.05 -4.25
N LEU A 375 13.79 -32.53 -3.85
CA LEU A 375 14.37 -31.31 -4.43
C LEU A 375 14.89 -31.56 -5.86
N VAL A 376 14.29 -30.87 -6.84
CA VAL A 376 14.66 -30.87 -8.25
C VAL A 376 15.44 -29.60 -8.57
N VAL A 377 16.68 -29.77 -9.04
CA VAL A 377 17.56 -28.67 -9.47
C VAL A 377 17.66 -28.71 -10.99
N THR A 378 17.30 -27.61 -11.64
CA THR A 378 17.39 -27.43 -13.09
C THR A 378 18.47 -26.40 -13.39
N VAL A 379 19.47 -26.76 -14.18
CA VAL A 379 20.51 -25.85 -14.67
C VAL A 379 20.27 -25.62 -16.15
N ARG A 380 20.20 -24.35 -16.57
CA ARG A 380 19.91 -23.97 -17.96
C ARG A 380 20.61 -22.66 -18.35
N PRO A 381 20.78 -22.38 -19.66
CA PRO A 381 21.25 -21.09 -20.13
C PRO A 381 20.37 -19.92 -19.65
N LEU A 382 21.01 -18.78 -19.38
CA LEU A 382 20.37 -17.52 -19.03
C LEU A 382 19.64 -16.94 -20.26
N ALA A 383 18.35 -16.62 -20.13
CA ALA A 383 17.59 -15.96 -21.19
C ALA A 383 17.57 -14.42 -21.02
N ALA A 384 17.39 -13.68 -22.12
CA ALA A 384 17.40 -12.21 -22.10
C ALA A 384 16.41 -11.57 -21.09
N PRO A 385 15.16 -12.06 -20.91
CA PRO A 385 14.23 -11.50 -19.92
C PRO A 385 14.67 -11.69 -18.45
N GLU A 386 15.71 -12.48 -18.20
CA GLU A 386 16.14 -12.88 -16.86
C GLU A 386 17.41 -12.13 -16.40
N LEU A 387 17.95 -11.24 -17.24
CA LEU A 387 19.16 -10.47 -16.96
C LEU A 387 19.03 -9.61 -15.69
N ASP A 388 17.90 -8.94 -15.51
CA ASP A 388 17.64 -8.13 -14.31
C ASP A 388 17.62 -8.99 -13.05
N ARG A 389 17.06 -10.20 -13.15
CA ARG A 389 17.00 -11.16 -12.05
C ARG A 389 18.39 -11.68 -11.70
N ALA A 390 19.20 -12.00 -12.69
CA ALA A 390 20.59 -12.42 -12.51
C ALA A 390 21.43 -11.30 -11.86
N ALA A 391 21.29 -10.06 -12.33
CA ALA A 391 21.93 -8.89 -11.73
C ALA A 391 21.54 -8.71 -10.25
N GLN A 392 20.24 -8.81 -9.95
CA GLN A 392 19.74 -8.72 -8.57
C GLN A 392 20.35 -9.80 -7.66
N LEU A 393 20.58 -11.01 -8.16
CA LEU A 393 21.24 -12.08 -7.41
C LEU A 393 22.69 -11.72 -7.06
N THR A 394 23.44 -11.13 -7.99
CA THR A 394 24.83 -10.68 -7.70
C THR A 394 24.88 -9.59 -6.63
N GLN A 395 23.86 -8.73 -6.58
CA GLN A 395 23.80 -7.60 -5.64
C GLN A 395 23.38 -8.02 -4.23
N ARG A 396 22.45 -8.97 -4.11
CA ARG A 396 21.85 -9.38 -2.83
C ARG A 396 22.54 -10.57 -2.17
N THR A 397 23.30 -11.37 -2.91
CA THR A 397 23.90 -12.60 -2.39
C THR A 397 25.28 -12.33 -1.79
N THR A 398 25.38 -12.36 -0.46
CA THR A 398 26.64 -12.12 0.26
C THR A 398 27.20 -13.34 1.01
N GLN A 399 26.38 -14.34 1.33
CA GLN A 399 26.80 -15.51 2.13
C GLN A 399 27.40 -16.64 1.29
N PHE A 400 26.91 -16.84 0.06
CA PHE A 400 27.41 -17.86 -0.85
C PHE A 400 27.67 -17.23 -2.22
N ASN A 401 28.75 -16.46 -2.28
CA ASN A 401 29.26 -15.82 -3.50
C ASN A 401 30.78 -15.94 -3.47
N LEU A 402 31.35 -16.69 -4.42
CA LEU A 402 32.79 -16.98 -4.40
C LEU A 402 33.61 -15.75 -4.82
N GLY A 403 33.19 -15.04 -5.87
CA GLY A 403 33.93 -13.90 -6.43
C GLY A 403 33.59 -12.55 -5.77
N GLY A 404 32.43 -12.41 -5.14
CA GLY A 404 31.96 -11.16 -4.52
C GLY A 404 31.69 -10.02 -5.50
N VAL A 405 31.80 -10.27 -6.82
CA VAL A 405 31.60 -9.27 -7.86
C VAL A 405 30.11 -8.98 -8.04
N ARG A 406 29.74 -7.71 -7.98
CA ARG A 406 28.38 -7.22 -8.22
C ARG A 406 28.30 -6.77 -9.67
N ARG A 407 27.24 -7.16 -10.37
CA ARG A 407 27.03 -6.84 -11.77
C ARG A 407 25.64 -6.28 -12.04
N THR A 408 25.57 -5.41 -13.02
CA THR A 408 24.36 -4.92 -13.64
C THR A 408 23.92 -5.87 -14.77
N ALA A 409 22.66 -5.75 -15.20
CA ALA A 409 22.14 -6.52 -16.33
C ALA A 409 22.98 -6.31 -17.61
N GLY A 410 23.39 -5.06 -17.88
CA GLY A 410 24.22 -4.71 -19.02
C GLY A 410 25.61 -5.32 -18.98
N GLU A 411 26.24 -5.42 -17.80
CA GLU A 411 27.56 -6.08 -17.66
C GLU A 411 27.48 -7.59 -17.87
N ILE A 412 26.40 -8.24 -17.41
CA ILE A 412 26.18 -9.68 -17.64
C ILE A 412 25.94 -9.93 -19.13
N ALA A 413 25.13 -9.09 -19.80
CA ALA A 413 24.92 -9.17 -21.24
C ALA A 413 26.23 -8.98 -22.01
N ALA A 414 27.03 -7.98 -21.65
CA ALA A 414 28.33 -7.73 -22.30
C ALA A 414 29.35 -8.87 -22.11
N LEU A 415 29.27 -9.62 -21.01
CA LEU A 415 30.07 -10.83 -20.82
C LEU A 415 29.58 -11.97 -21.74
N ALA A 416 28.27 -12.15 -21.84
CA ALA A 416 27.67 -13.12 -22.76
C ALA A 416 28.07 -12.84 -24.21
N ASP A 417 28.03 -11.57 -24.63
CA ASP A 417 28.43 -11.14 -25.98
C ASP A 417 29.91 -11.40 -26.28
N ARG A 418 30.77 -11.42 -25.25
CA ARG A 418 32.20 -11.76 -25.36
C ARG A 418 32.46 -13.26 -25.36
N GLY A 419 31.41 -14.09 -25.34
CA GLY A 419 31.51 -15.55 -25.33
C GLY A 419 31.57 -16.18 -23.93
N THR A 420 31.28 -15.42 -22.87
CA THR A 420 31.13 -15.99 -21.51
C THR A 420 29.81 -16.75 -21.43
N GLU A 421 29.84 -18.01 -21.02
CA GLU A 421 28.63 -18.79 -20.84
C GLU A 421 27.95 -18.45 -19.51
N CYS A 422 26.64 -18.20 -19.59
CA CYS A 422 25.83 -17.78 -18.47
C CYS A 422 24.77 -18.84 -18.17
N LEU A 423 24.91 -19.55 -17.05
CA LEU A 423 23.93 -20.53 -16.59
C LEU A 423 23.19 -20.04 -15.35
N VAL A 424 21.88 -20.27 -15.32
CA VAL A 424 21.03 -20.04 -14.16
C VAL A 424 20.59 -21.36 -13.53
N VAL A 425 20.40 -21.33 -12.22
CA VAL A 425 19.99 -22.48 -11.43
C VAL A 425 18.61 -22.21 -10.88
N ASP A 426 17.62 -22.96 -11.37
CA ASP A 426 16.26 -22.97 -10.87
C ASP A 426 16.06 -24.18 -9.96
N VAL A 427 15.41 -23.97 -8.82
CA VAL A 427 15.15 -25.03 -7.84
C VAL A 427 13.66 -25.11 -7.57
N ARG A 428 13.15 -26.34 -7.52
CA ARG A 428 11.79 -26.65 -7.08
C ARG A 428 11.81 -27.85 -6.15
N ASP A 429 10.83 -27.94 -5.27
CA ASP A 429 10.59 -29.11 -4.42
C ASP A 429 9.13 -29.54 -4.55
N ARG A 430 8.71 -30.56 -3.80
CA ARG A 430 7.31 -31.04 -3.84
C ARG A 430 6.28 -30.01 -3.40
N PHE A 431 6.70 -28.94 -2.71
CA PHE A 431 5.80 -27.91 -2.19
C PHE A 431 5.69 -26.71 -3.13
N GLY A 432 6.76 -26.35 -3.85
CA GLY A 432 6.73 -25.25 -4.81
C GLY A 432 8.10 -24.89 -5.39
N THR A 433 8.16 -23.76 -6.09
CA THR A 433 9.39 -23.29 -6.75
C THR A 433 10.15 -22.27 -5.91
N TYR A 434 11.46 -22.38 -5.83
CA TYR A 434 12.37 -21.37 -5.27
C TYR A 434 12.73 -20.28 -6.31
N GLY A 435 12.40 -20.54 -7.58
CA GLY A 435 12.78 -19.76 -8.75
C GLY A 435 14.28 -19.81 -9.01
N ILE A 436 14.78 -18.83 -9.77
CA ILE A 436 16.21 -18.67 -10.01
C ILE A 436 16.91 -18.30 -8.70
N VAL A 437 17.75 -19.23 -8.22
CA VAL A 437 18.49 -19.15 -6.95
C VAL A 437 19.98 -19.05 -7.15
N GLY A 438 20.53 -19.46 -8.30
CA GLY A 438 21.96 -19.49 -8.55
C GLY A 438 22.34 -18.97 -9.94
N LEU A 439 23.59 -18.51 -10.05
CA LEU A 439 24.18 -18.00 -11.28
C LEU A 439 25.62 -18.53 -11.39
N MET A 440 25.96 -19.07 -12.55
CA MET A 440 27.31 -19.50 -12.92
C MET A 440 27.73 -18.81 -14.21
N LEU A 441 28.80 -18.03 -14.16
CA LEU A 441 29.42 -17.40 -15.33
C LEU A 441 30.81 -18.00 -15.50
N PHE A 442 31.15 -18.49 -16.69
CA PHE A 442 32.44 -19.13 -16.95
C PHE A 442 32.84 -19.08 -18.42
N ASP A 443 34.13 -19.30 -18.66
CA ASP A 443 34.73 -19.44 -19.97
C ASP A 443 35.71 -20.64 -19.98
N ALA A 444 36.01 -21.16 -21.17
CA ALA A 444 37.04 -22.19 -21.34
C ALA A 444 38.33 -21.53 -21.82
N ARG A 445 39.40 -21.64 -21.02
CA ARG A 445 40.73 -21.09 -21.33
C ARG A 445 41.83 -21.98 -20.76
N ASP A 446 42.95 -22.06 -21.47
CA ASP A 446 44.15 -22.80 -21.05
C ASP A 446 43.90 -24.27 -20.65
N GLY A 447 42.97 -24.95 -21.33
CA GLY A 447 42.61 -26.34 -21.02
C GLY A 447 41.81 -26.54 -19.74
N ALA A 448 41.31 -25.45 -19.12
CA ALA A 448 40.51 -25.45 -17.92
C ALA A 448 39.19 -24.67 -18.09
N LEU A 449 38.18 -25.04 -17.32
CA LEU A 449 36.95 -24.27 -17.20
C LEU A 449 37.13 -23.22 -16.09
N CYS A 450 37.24 -21.96 -16.50
CA CYS A 450 37.50 -20.84 -15.61
C CYS A 450 36.19 -20.17 -15.22
N VAL A 451 35.83 -20.29 -13.96
CA VAL A 451 34.61 -19.69 -13.43
C VAL A 451 34.90 -18.25 -13.07
N ASP A 452 34.03 -17.33 -13.50
CA ASP A 452 34.04 -15.94 -13.08
C ASP A 452 33.09 -15.72 -11.89
N THR A 453 31.87 -16.25 -12.00
CA THR A 453 30.84 -16.09 -10.98
C THR A 453 30.30 -17.45 -10.59
N PHE A 454 30.25 -17.70 -9.29
CA PHE A 454 29.55 -18.83 -8.70
C PHE A 454 28.84 -18.34 -7.45
N LEU A 455 27.53 -18.24 -7.51
CA LEU A 455 26.72 -17.78 -6.39
C LEU A 455 25.43 -18.57 -6.25
N LEU A 456 24.96 -18.64 -5.01
CA LEU A 456 23.72 -19.30 -4.63
C LEU A 456 23.02 -18.49 -3.53
N SER A 457 21.73 -18.25 -3.68
CA SER A 457 20.96 -17.53 -2.68
C SER A 457 20.77 -18.34 -1.40
N CYS A 458 20.71 -17.65 -0.25
CA CYS A 458 20.64 -18.23 1.10
C CYS A 458 19.46 -19.20 1.35
N ARG A 459 18.37 -19.10 0.58
CA ARG A 459 17.19 -19.99 0.71
C ARG A 459 17.41 -21.42 0.22
N SER A 460 18.51 -21.69 -0.47
CA SER A 460 18.85 -23.00 -1.05
C SER A 460 20.22 -23.55 -0.62
N THR A 461 21.00 -22.76 0.11
CA THR A 461 22.34 -23.13 0.60
C THR A 461 22.25 -24.22 1.66
N GLY A 462 23.16 -25.21 1.61
CA GLY A 462 23.21 -26.31 2.58
C GLY A 462 22.17 -27.39 2.33
N ARG A 463 21.59 -27.42 1.12
CA ARG A 463 20.63 -28.44 0.65
C ARG A 463 21.20 -29.29 -0.49
N GLY A 464 22.51 -29.22 -0.71
CA GLY A 464 23.20 -29.93 -1.79
C GLY A 464 23.05 -29.30 -3.18
N VAL A 465 22.44 -28.12 -3.30
CA VAL A 465 22.31 -27.41 -4.58
C VAL A 465 23.68 -26.96 -5.08
N GLU A 466 24.51 -26.41 -4.19
CA GLU A 466 25.89 -26.01 -4.49
C GLU A 466 26.76 -27.18 -4.99
N HIS A 467 26.55 -28.38 -4.46
CA HIS A 467 27.22 -29.61 -4.89
C HIS A 467 26.78 -30.02 -6.31
N ARG A 468 25.47 -29.94 -6.60
CA ARG A 468 24.93 -30.23 -7.94
C ARG A 468 25.39 -29.21 -8.99
N MET A 469 25.54 -27.94 -8.60
CA MET A 469 26.10 -26.90 -9.46
C MET A 469 27.57 -27.20 -9.82
N LEU A 470 28.40 -27.54 -8.83
CA LEU A 470 29.78 -27.94 -9.07
C LEU A 470 29.89 -29.20 -9.93
N ALA A 471 29.05 -30.20 -9.66
CA ALA A 471 28.98 -31.41 -10.46
C ALA A 471 28.56 -31.16 -11.91
N HIS A 472 27.68 -30.18 -12.15
CA HIS A 472 27.30 -29.77 -13.50
C HIS A 472 28.48 -29.16 -14.25
N LEU A 473 29.21 -28.22 -13.65
CA LEU A 473 30.41 -27.64 -14.27
C LEU A 473 31.51 -28.68 -14.50
N GLY A 474 31.68 -29.63 -13.57
CA GLY A 474 32.64 -30.73 -13.71
C GLY A 474 32.34 -31.63 -14.91
N ARG A 475 31.08 -32.06 -15.07
CA ARG A 475 30.65 -32.83 -16.25
C ARG A 475 30.83 -32.05 -17.55
N LEU A 476 30.51 -30.75 -17.53
CA LEU A 476 30.72 -29.88 -18.69
C LEU A 476 32.20 -29.79 -19.08
N ALA A 477 33.10 -29.76 -18.10
CA ALA A 477 34.54 -29.81 -18.36
C ALA A 477 34.99 -31.16 -18.94
N GLU A 478 34.49 -32.28 -18.41
CA GLU A 478 34.77 -33.62 -18.95
C GLU A 478 34.27 -33.77 -20.40
N GLU A 479 33.03 -33.34 -20.69
CA GLU A 479 32.43 -33.36 -22.02
C GLU A 479 33.24 -32.55 -23.04
N ARG A 480 33.95 -31.51 -22.58
CA ARG A 480 34.79 -30.64 -23.40
C ARG A 480 36.27 -31.03 -23.41
N GLY A 481 36.63 -32.13 -22.75
CA GLY A 481 38.02 -32.59 -22.64
C GLY A 481 38.93 -31.64 -21.83
N LEU A 482 38.35 -30.81 -20.96
CA LEU A 482 39.10 -29.92 -20.06
C LEU A 482 39.48 -30.70 -18.79
N ALA A 483 40.74 -30.59 -18.38
CA ALA A 483 41.26 -31.38 -17.25
C ALA A 483 40.84 -30.81 -15.89
N GLU A 484 40.61 -29.49 -15.84
CA GLU A 484 40.50 -28.74 -14.59
C GLU A 484 39.35 -27.74 -14.58
N LEU A 485 38.91 -27.43 -13.37
CA LEU A 485 38.01 -26.34 -13.02
C LEU A 485 38.74 -25.35 -12.12
N ARG A 486 38.63 -24.06 -12.43
CA ARG A 486 39.22 -22.97 -11.65
C ARG A 486 38.11 -22.08 -11.07
N LEU A 487 37.97 -22.07 -9.74
CA LEU A 487 36.94 -21.35 -8.99
C LEU A 487 37.57 -20.18 -8.21
N PRO A 488 37.29 -18.92 -8.54
CA PRO A 488 37.84 -17.78 -7.84
C PRO A 488 37.15 -17.61 -6.50
N TYR A 489 37.91 -17.29 -5.46
CA TYR A 489 37.45 -17.05 -4.12
C TYR A 489 38.07 -15.78 -3.54
N VAL A 490 37.20 -14.87 -3.10
CA VAL A 490 37.56 -13.66 -2.37
C VAL A 490 37.00 -13.76 -0.96
N PRO A 491 37.84 -13.90 0.09
CA PRO A 491 37.37 -14.04 1.45
C PRO A 491 36.72 -12.75 1.96
N THR A 492 35.57 -12.88 2.61
CA THR A 492 34.85 -11.79 3.29
C THR A 492 34.36 -12.27 4.66
N ALA A 493 33.99 -11.34 5.55
CA ALA A 493 33.42 -11.69 6.86
C ALA A 493 32.06 -12.43 6.77
N ARG A 494 31.40 -12.46 5.60
CA ARG A 494 30.05 -13.02 5.43
C ARG A 494 30.00 -14.30 4.60
N ASN A 495 31.02 -14.61 3.79
CA ASN A 495 31.02 -15.77 2.89
C ASN A 495 31.73 -17.01 3.45
N VAL A 496 31.73 -17.17 4.78
CA VAL A 496 32.21 -18.38 5.48
C VAL A 496 31.59 -19.67 4.89
N PRO A 497 30.27 -19.75 4.60
CA PRO A 497 29.68 -20.96 4.00
C PRO A 497 30.27 -21.34 2.64
N ALA A 498 30.66 -20.34 1.83
CA ALA A 498 31.34 -20.57 0.56
C ALA A 498 32.77 -21.10 0.75
N ALA A 499 33.46 -20.64 1.80
CA ALA A 499 34.78 -21.14 2.16
C ALA A 499 34.71 -22.62 2.55
N ASP A 500 33.78 -22.97 3.44
CA ASP A 500 33.58 -24.33 3.93
C ASP A 500 33.26 -25.29 2.78
N PHE A 501 32.38 -24.87 1.86
CA PHE A 501 32.08 -25.61 0.64
C PHE A 501 33.31 -25.85 -0.24
N LEU A 502 34.17 -24.84 -0.44
CA LEU A 502 35.39 -24.98 -1.23
C LEU A 502 36.44 -25.86 -0.55
N GLU A 503 36.47 -25.93 0.78
CA GLU A 503 37.32 -26.87 1.51
C GLU A 503 36.78 -28.31 1.41
N GLU A 504 35.47 -28.51 1.52
CA GLU A 504 34.82 -29.82 1.32
C GLU A 504 35.01 -30.35 -0.10
N ALA A 505 34.89 -29.48 -1.11
CA ALA A 505 35.16 -29.81 -2.51
C ALA A 505 36.60 -30.32 -2.73
N GLY A 506 37.56 -29.92 -1.88
CA GLY A 506 38.98 -30.27 -1.94
C GLY A 506 39.73 -29.54 -3.05
N GLY A 507 40.78 -30.18 -3.61
CA GLY A 507 41.64 -29.58 -4.64
C GLY A 507 42.77 -28.72 -4.08
N SER A 508 43.56 -28.10 -4.96
CA SER A 508 44.67 -27.21 -4.58
C SER A 508 44.23 -25.74 -4.58
N TRP A 509 44.86 -24.94 -3.73
CA TRP A 509 44.74 -23.49 -3.77
C TRP A 509 45.89 -22.91 -4.59
N GLU A 510 45.58 -22.02 -5.51
CA GLU A 510 46.54 -21.20 -6.24
C GLU A 510 46.34 -19.72 -5.89
N ALA A 511 47.44 -18.98 -5.84
CA ALA A 511 47.40 -17.54 -5.72
C ALA A 511 47.29 -16.93 -7.12
N SER A 512 46.34 -15.99 -7.30
CA SER A 512 46.24 -15.19 -8.52
C SER A 512 46.94 -13.84 -8.32
N GLU A 513 47.52 -13.30 -9.39
CA GLU A 513 48.23 -12.00 -9.41
C GLU A 513 47.37 -10.84 -8.89
N ASP A 514 46.04 -10.97 -8.96
CA ASP A 514 45.05 -9.97 -8.56
C ASP A 514 44.74 -9.99 -7.04
N GLY A 515 45.45 -10.81 -6.26
CA GLY A 515 45.18 -11.03 -4.82
C GLY A 515 43.99 -11.95 -4.52
N ARG A 516 43.42 -12.59 -5.56
CA ARG A 516 42.36 -13.59 -5.43
C ARG A 516 42.96 -14.97 -5.14
N ARG A 517 42.22 -15.82 -4.40
CA ARG A 517 42.56 -17.24 -4.26
C ARG A 517 41.78 -18.02 -5.30
N VAL A 518 42.43 -18.90 -6.05
CA VAL A 518 41.75 -19.75 -7.03
C VAL A 518 41.78 -21.17 -6.51
N ARG A 519 40.60 -21.79 -6.40
CA ARG A 519 40.50 -23.22 -6.11
C ARG A 519 40.55 -23.99 -7.42
N VAL A 520 41.53 -24.90 -7.53
CA VAL A 520 41.69 -25.77 -8.70
C VAL A 520 41.26 -27.19 -8.36
N LEU A 521 40.32 -27.71 -9.16
CA LEU A 521 39.74 -29.04 -9.04
C LEU A 521 39.95 -29.80 -10.35
N SER A 522 40.21 -31.10 -10.30
CA SER A 522 40.09 -31.92 -11.50
C SER A 522 38.63 -32.03 -11.95
N ALA A 523 38.39 -32.09 -13.25
CA ALA A 523 37.05 -32.18 -13.82
C ALA A 523 36.24 -33.35 -13.23
N GLY A 524 36.85 -34.54 -13.12
CA GLY A 524 36.21 -35.71 -12.52
C GLY A 524 35.91 -35.59 -11.02
N ARG A 525 36.73 -34.86 -10.26
CA ARG A 525 36.43 -34.58 -8.84
C ARG A 525 35.24 -33.64 -8.72
N ALA A 526 35.19 -32.58 -9.53
CA ALA A 526 34.06 -31.68 -9.58
C ALA A 526 32.79 -32.44 -10.00
N ALA A 527 32.85 -33.25 -11.07
CA ALA A 527 31.73 -34.05 -11.58
C ALA A 527 31.17 -35.04 -10.54
N GLY A 528 32.03 -35.56 -9.67
CA GLY A 528 31.69 -36.45 -8.56
C GLY A 528 31.21 -35.77 -7.28
N ALA A 529 31.10 -34.44 -7.23
CA ALA A 529 30.68 -33.72 -6.03
C ALA A 529 29.28 -34.16 -5.56
N ARG A 530 29.18 -34.62 -4.31
CA ARG A 530 27.92 -35.01 -3.67
C ARG A 530 27.81 -34.39 -2.29
N HIS A 531 26.59 -34.03 -1.93
CA HIS A 531 26.28 -33.51 -0.60
C HIS A 531 26.16 -34.68 0.39
N ALA A 532 26.90 -34.63 1.50
CA ALA A 532 26.88 -35.67 2.53
C ALA A 532 26.47 -35.05 3.90
N PRO A 533 25.16 -34.92 4.18
CA PRO A 533 24.67 -34.18 5.35
C PRO A 533 25.04 -34.77 6.72
N ASP A 534 25.45 -36.04 6.81
CA ASP A 534 25.72 -36.75 8.09
C ASP A 534 27.22 -36.90 8.44
N ARG A 535 28.15 -36.35 7.65
CA ARG A 535 29.57 -36.31 8.05
C ARG A 535 29.79 -35.09 8.95
N GLY A 536 29.74 -35.35 10.26
CA GLY A 536 29.73 -34.37 11.35
C GLY A 536 30.63 -33.15 11.13
N THR A 537 30.02 -31.97 11.16
CA THR A 537 30.70 -30.74 11.55
C THR A 537 30.91 -30.78 13.07
N PRO A 538 32.12 -30.52 13.58
CA PRO A 538 32.33 -30.41 15.02
C PRO A 538 31.51 -29.23 15.54
N ASP A 539 30.70 -29.52 16.55
CA ASP A 539 29.90 -28.56 17.32
C ASP A 539 30.81 -27.41 17.81
N ARG A 540 30.76 -26.28 17.11
CA ARG A 540 31.31 -25.02 17.59
C ARG A 540 30.13 -24.20 18.06
N GLY A 541 29.87 -24.32 19.36
CA GLY A 541 28.81 -23.63 20.08
C GLY A 541 28.63 -22.19 19.64
N THR A 542 27.41 -21.87 19.22
CA THR A 542 26.92 -20.52 19.01
C THR A 542 26.81 -19.82 20.36
N SER A 543 27.93 -19.26 20.83
CA SER A 543 27.93 -18.19 21.82
C SER A 543 27.26 -16.96 21.19
N ALA A 544 25.93 -16.88 21.30
CA ALA A 544 25.20 -15.65 21.06
C ALA A 544 25.58 -14.65 22.16
N ARG A 545 26.53 -13.76 21.86
CA ARG A 545 26.80 -12.59 22.71
C ARG A 545 25.57 -11.68 22.71
N LYS A 546 24.84 -11.72 23.82
CA LYS A 546 23.74 -10.82 24.19
C LYS A 546 24.25 -9.37 24.17
N ALA A 547 23.71 -8.53 23.29
CA ALA A 547 23.95 -7.10 23.31
C ALA A 547 23.16 -6.47 24.50
N PRO A 548 23.65 -5.40 25.16
CA PRO A 548 23.02 -4.86 26.35
C PRO A 548 21.74 -4.10 26.01
N ASP A 549 20.71 -4.30 26.83
CA ASP A 549 19.49 -3.48 26.89
C ASP A 549 19.85 -2.00 27.07
N ARG A 550 19.28 -1.16 26.21
CA ARG A 550 19.29 0.29 26.39
C ARG A 550 17.84 0.74 26.58
N PRO A 551 17.52 1.46 27.67
CA PRO A 551 16.16 1.88 27.94
C PRO A 551 15.71 2.91 26.88
N ALA A 552 14.49 2.73 26.39
CA ALA A 552 13.86 3.65 25.45
C ALA A 552 13.69 5.05 26.09
N PRO A 553 14.09 6.13 25.40
CA PRO A 553 13.84 7.47 25.89
C PRO A 553 12.36 7.81 25.74
N SER A 554 11.75 8.18 26.86
CA SER A 554 10.45 8.84 26.96
C SER A 554 10.46 10.21 26.29
N GLY A 555 9.52 10.48 25.38
CA GLY A 555 9.27 11.84 24.87
C GLY A 555 8.31 11.96 23.69
N ARG A 556 7.01 12.15 24.00
CA ARG A 556 5.89 12.71 23.19
C ARG A 556 5.40 11.94 21.94
N PRO A 557 4.08 12.00 21.62
CA PRO A 557 3.40 10.98 20.84
C PRO A 557 3.77 11.08 19.36
N ALA A 558 4.32 10.01 18.81
CA ALA A 558 4.59 9.84 17.39
C ALA A 558 3.40 9.12 16.76
N HIS A 559 2.78 9.73 15.75
CA HIS A 559 1.61 9.23 15.00
C HIS A 559 0.35 9.01 15.88
N ARG A 560 -0.84 9.35 15.35
CA ARG A 560 -2.06 8.76 15.92
C ARG A 560 -2.00 7.26 15.67
N ASP A 561 -2.33 6.47 16.69
CA ASP A 561 -2.35 5.01 16.60
C ASP A 561 -3.26 4.61 15.42
N ALA A 562 -2.81 3.72 14.53
CA ALA A 562 -3.64 3.23 13.43
C ALA A 562 -4.97 2.66 13.93
N ALA A 563 -5.01 2.17 15.17
CA ALA A 563 -6.23 1.74 15.81
C ALA A 563 -7.17 2.88 16.21
N GLU A 564 -6.63 4.04 16.61
CA GLU A 564 -7.39 5.27 16.87
C GLU A 564 -7.99 5.82 15.58
N LEU A 565 -7.19 5.85 14.49
CA LEU A 565 -7.67 6.26 13.17
C LEU A 565 -8.85 5.40 12.70
N VAL A 566 -8.75 4.06 12.83
CA VAL A 566 -9.82 3.15 12.41
C VAL A 566 -11.10 3.39 13.23
N HIS A 567 -10.98 3.58 14.55
CA HIS A 567 -12.14 3.88 15.39
C HIS A 567 -12.80 5.20 14.97
N ARG A 568 -12.02 6.27 14.80
CA ARG A 568 -12.55 7.58 14.40
C ARG A 568 -13.16 7.56 13.01
N THR A 569 -12.52 6.90 12.04
CA THR A 569 -13.07 6.77 10.68
C THR A 569 -14.33 5.92 10.62
N ALA A 570 -14.47 4.91 11.50
CA ALA A 570 -15.64 4.05 11.54
C ALA A 570 -16.83 4.64 12.31
N GLU A 571 -16.60 5.44 13.36
CA GLU A 571 -17.67 5.90 14.26
C GLU A 571 -17.93 7.41 14.14
N GLU A 572 -16.87 8.21 14.06
CA GLU A 572 -16.97 9.67 14.12
C GLU A 572 -16.94 10.34 12.74
N LEU A 573 -16.34 9.69 11.74
CA LEU A 573 -16.06 10.26 10.41
C LEU A 573 -16.53 9.33 9.27
N ALA A 574 -17.53 8.48 9.54
CA ALA A 574 -18.03 7.50 8.58
C ALA A 574 -18.80 8.15 7.42
N THR A 575 -19.47 9.28 7.67
CA THR A 575 -20.30 9.98 6.68
C THR A 575 -19.71 11.33 6.29
N PRO A 576 -20.03 11.86 5.08
CA PRO A 576 -19.52 13.16 4.67
C PRO A 576 -20.03 14.30 5.54
N ALA A 577 -21.27 14.20 6.04
CA ALA A 577 -21.84 15.16 6.97
C ALA A 577 -21.05 15.23 8.30
N GLN A 578 -20.62 14.08 8.82
CA GLN A 578 -19.77 14.01 10.00
C GLN A 578 -18.39 14.64 9.75
N VAL A 579 -17.77 14.36 8.59
CA VAL A 579 -16.50 14.98 8.19
C VAL A 579 -16.63 16.50 8.13
N VAL A 580 -17.68 17.01 7.47
CA VAL A 580 -17.98 18.46 7.38
C VAL A 580 -18.16 19.06 8.78
N ALA A 581 -18.93 18.40 9.64
CA ALA A 581 -19.15 18.87 11.01
C ALA A 581 -17.84 18.92 11.82
N ALA A 582 -16.99 17.90 11.70
CA ALA A 582 -15.68 17.86 12.35
C ALA A 582 -14.74 18.97 11.86
N MET A 583 -14.70 19.22 10.54
CA MET A 583 -13.93 20.31 9.94
C MET A 583 -14.38 21.67 10.49
N ARG A 584 -15.70 21.91 10.56
CA ARG A 584 -16.27 23.16 11.08
C ARG A 584 -16.00 23.36 12.57
N ALA A 585 -16.13 22.30 13.38
CA ALA A 585 -15.81 22.35 14.80
C ALA A 585 -14.34 22.76 15.03
N ARG A 586 -13.43 22.20 14.22
CA ARG A 586 -12.01 22.49 14.29
C ARG A 586 -11.66 23.94 13.92
N ARG A 587 -12.29 24.49 12.88
CA ARG A 587 -12.15 25.92 12.54
C ARG A 587 -12.60 26.81 13.68
N THR A 588 -13.73 26.48 14.29
CA THR A 588 -14.31 27.25 15.41
C THR A 588 -13.35 27.28 16.61
N ASP A 589 -12.74 26.14 16.96
CA ASP A 589 -11.78 26.07 18.08
C ASP A 589 -10.47 26.81 17.78
N ALA A 590 -9.97 26.78 16.53
CA ALA A 590 -8.83 27.58 16.12
C ALA A 590 -9.12 29.10 16.22
N GLY A 591 -10.34 29.51 15.87
CA GLY A 591 -10.83 30.89 16.00
C GLY A 591 -10.95 31.38 17.44
N ARG A 592 -11.44 30.53 18.35
CA ARG A 592 -11.57 30.85 19.79
C ARG A 592 -10.24 31.16 20.47
N HIS A 593 -9.15 30.54 20.04
CA HIS A 593 -7.81 30.79 20.57
C HIS A 593 -7.14 32.05 19.96
N ALA A 594 -7.71 32.62 18.90
CA ALA A 594 -7.12 33.73 18.15
C ALA A 594 -7.69 35.12 18.53
N VAL A 595 -8.72 35.23 19.38
CA VAL A 595 -9.38 36.53 19.64
C VAL A 595 -9.56 36.83 21.14
N ALA A 596 -8.69 37.73 21.63
CA ALA A 596 -9.02 38.68 22.69
C ALA A 596 -9.00 40.08 22.08
N GLY A 597 -10.18 40.59 21.69
CA GLY A 597 -10.46 42.00 21.41
C GLY A 597 -10.62 42.40 19.95
N SER A 598 -11.82 42.85 19.57
CA SER A 598 -12.05 44.01 18.68
C SER A 598 -13.54 44.40 18.64
N GLY A 599 -13.83 45.67 18.37
CA GLY A 599 -15.17 46.26 18.32
C GLY A 599 -15.96 45.93 17.06
N ALA A 600 -16.35 44.66 16.90
CA ALA A 600 -17.22 44.21 15.80
C ALA A 600 -18.62 44.81 15.93
N VAL A 601 -19.17 45.33 14.81
CA VAL A 601 -20.54 45.84 14.76
C VAL A 601 -21.50 44.65 14.59
N PRO A 602 -22.46 44.45 15.52
CA PRO A 602 -23.35 43.30 15.47
C PRO A 602 -24.39 43.41 14.34
N PRO A 603 -24.95 42.28 13.87
CA PRO A 603 -26.02 42.29 12.88
C PRO A 603 -27.29 42.95 13.41
N ARG A 604 -27.96 43.72 12.55
CA ARG A 604 -29.19 44.48 12.84
C ARG A 604 -30.43 43.72 12.40
N THR A 605 -30.32 42.85 11.39
CA THR A 605 -31.43 42.03 10.89
C THR A 605 -31.14 40.53 11.02
N PRO A 606 -32.18 39.68 11.06
CA PRO A 606 -31.99 38.23 11.01
C PRO A 606 -31.24 37.78 9.75
N LEU A 607 -31.43 38.46 8.62
CA LEU A 607 -30.75 38.15 7.37
C LEU A 607 -29.27 38.52 7.42
N GLU A 608 -28.91 39.71 7.92
CA GLU A 608 -27.52 40.10 8.19
C GLU A 608 -26.84 39.09 9.12
N ALA A 609 -27.52 38.63 10.17
CA ALA A 609 -26.97 37.63 11.08
C ALA A 609 -26.71 36.27 10.41
N ARG A 610 -27.51 35.89 9.40
CA ARG A 610 -27.32 34.65 8.63
C ARG A 610 -26.17 34.77 7.63
N VAL A 611 -26.11 35.89 6.90
CA VAL A 611 -25.01 36.18 5.96
C VAL A 611 -23.69 36.24 6.71
N LEU A 612 -23.64 36.95 7.85
CA LEU A 612 -22.44 37.07 8.66
C LEU A 612 -21.93 35.71 9.15
N ARG A 613 -22.83 34.84 9.64
CA ARG A 613 -22.45 33.46 9.99
C ARG A 613 -21.91 32.68 8.81
N ARG A 614 -22.51 32.81 7.63
CA ARG A 614 -22.01 32.12 6.42
C ARG A 614 -20.63 32.62 6.02
N TRP A 615 -20.37 33.91 6.18
CA TRP A 615 -19.06 34.51 5.90
C TRP A 615 -18.01 34.07 6.91
N GLU A 616 -18.36 33.98 8.20
CA GLU A 616 -17.50 33.38 9.23
C GLU A 616 -17.13 31.93 8.88
N GLU A 617 -18.09 31.12 8.40
CA GLU A 617 -17.83 29.75 7.96
C GLU A 617 -16.88 29.66 6.74
N LEU A 618 -16.97 30.62 5.82
CA LEU A 618 -16.32 30.60 4.52
C LEU A 618 -14.95 31.29 4.50
N LEU A 619 -14.81 32.38 5.26
CA LEU A 619 -13.70 33.32 5.17
C LEU A 619 -12.80 33.34 6.41
N SER A 620 -13.37 33.27 7.62
CA SER A 620 -12.57 33.42 8.82
C SER A 620 -13.19 32.82 10.08
N PRO A 621 -12.42 32.09 10.89
CA PRO A 621 -12.92 31.53 12.14
C PRO A 621 -13.11 32.58 13.26
N ARG A 622 -12.94 33.88 12.96
CA ARG A 622 -13.06 34.99 13.91
C ARG A 622 -14.42 35.67 13.78
N PRO A 623 -14.99 36.24 14.86
CA PRO A 623 -16.21 37.03 14.77
C PRO A 623 -16.03 38.19 13.79
N LEU A 624 -16.88 38.25 12.76
CA LEU A 624 -16.85 39.30 11.75
C LEU A 624 -17.80 40.45 12.11
N SER A 625 -17.52 41.64 11.59
CA SER A 625 -18.40 42.81 11.61
C SER A 625 -19.25 42.82 10.34
N VAL A 626 -20.49 43.32 10.41
CA VAL A 626 -21.36 43.43 9.21
C VAL A 626 -20.82 44.36 8.11
N HIS A 627 -19.81 45.16 8.43
CA HIS A 627 -19.13 46.08 7.52
C HIS A 627 -17.74 45.59 7.10
N ASP A 628 -17.34 44.39 7.51
CA ASP A 628 -16.08 43.83 7.02
C ASP A 628 -16.21 43.53 5.53
N ASP A 629 -15.14 43.85 4.80
CA ASP A 629 -15.09 43.67 3.36
C ASP A 629 -14.72 42.23 2.99
N PHE A 630 -15.52 41.60 2.13
CA PHE A 630 -15.35 40.20 1.72
C PHE A 630 -13.95 39.90 1.19
N PHE A 631 -13.39 40.76 0.36
CA PHE A 631 -12.09 40.55 -0.29
C PHE A 631 -10.92 40.87 0.64
N ALA A 632 -11.10 41.79 1.60
CA ALA A 632 -10.13 42.02 2.66
C ALA A 632 -10.03 40.86 3.67
N LEU A 633 -11.03 39.98 3.69
CA LEU A 633 -11.08 38.76 4.52
C LEU A 633 -10.63 37.49 3.76
N ASP A 634 -9.69 37.64 2.83
CA ASP A 634 -9.22 36.55 1.94
C ASP A 634 -10.33 35.95 1.06
N GLY A 635 -11.39 36.70 0.77
CA GLY A 635 -12.39 36.34 -0.22
C GLY A 635 -11.82 36.36 -1.64
N ASP A 636 -12.19 35.38 -2.45
CA ASP A 636 -11.81 35.24 -3.85
C ASP A 636 -13.01 34.84 -4.70
N SER A 637 -12.83 34.74 -6.03
CA SER A 637 -13.92 34.39 -6.96
C SER A 637 -14.56 33.03 -6.66
N LEU A 638 -13.82 32.06 -6.14
CA LEU A 638 -14.36 30.75 -5.77
C LEU A 638 -15.28 30.87 -4.55
N LYS A 639 -14.85 31.62 -3.53
CA LYS A 639 -15.67 31.89 -2.34
C LYS A 639 -16.92 32.70 -2.69
N VAL A 640 -16.85 33.62 -3.65
CA VAL A 640 -18.05 34.29 -4.18
C VAL A 640 -19.02 33.25 -4.79
N VAL A 641 -18.53 32.34 -5.64
CA VAL A 641 -19.37 31.27 -6.21
C VAL A 641 -19.99 30.39 -5.11
N GLN A 642 -19.21 30.01 -4.08
CA GLN A 642 -19.70 29.21 -2.96
C GLN A 642 -20.75 29.97 -2.12
N PHE A 643 -20.58 31.28 -1.92
CA PHE A 643 -21.55 32.13 -1.24
C PHE A 643 -22.86 32.25 -2.05
N LEU A 644 -22.76 32.51 -3.36
CA LEU A 644 -23.93 32.57 -4.24
C LEU A 644 -24.66 31.23 -4.32
N GLY A 645 -23.93 30.11 -4.31
CA GLY A 645 -24.50 28.77 -4.20
C GLY A 645 -25.35 28.60 -2.94
N TRP A 646 -24.82 29.01 -1.78
CA TRP A 646 -25.59 29.01 -0.53
C TRP A 646 -26.82 29.91 -0.62
N VAL A 647 -26.71 31.11 -1.21
CA VAL A 647 -27.86 32.01 -1.38
C VAL A 647 -28.97 31.35 -2.19
N TYR A 648 -28.61 30.70 -3.30
CA TYR A 648 -29.56 29.99 -4.14
C TYR A 648 -30.24 28.82 -3.40
N GLU A 649 -29.47 27.98 -2.71
CA GLU A 649 -30.00 26.84 -1.96
C GLU A 649 -30.91 27.26 -0.80
N GLU A 650 -30.56 28.33 -0.10
CA GLU A 650 -31.24 28.76 1.11
C GLU A 650 -32.45 29.66 0.84
N PHE A 651 -32.37 30.52 -0.17
CA PHE A 651 -33.39 31.54 -0.45
C PHE A 651 -34.08 31.36 -1.80
N GLY A 652 -33.59 30.48 -2.67
CA GLY A 652 -34.17 30.25 -4.01
C GLY A 652 -33.96 31.41 -4.98
N VAL A 653 -33.06 32.34 -4.69
CA VAL A 653 -32.79 33.55 -5.48
C VAL A 653 -31.44 33.45 -6.19
N GLU A 654 -31.39 33.87 -7.46
CA GLU A 654 -30.14 33.97 -8.22
C GLU A 654 -29.67 35.43 -8.24
N LEU A 655 -28.44 35.66 -7.76
CA LEU A 655 -27.82 36.99 -7.79
C LEU A 655 -26.77 37.05 -8.91
N PRO A 656 -26.66 38.19 -9.64
CA PRO A 656 -25.76 38.30 -10.77
C PRO A 656 -24.30 38.39 -10.32
N VAL A 657 -23.46 37.42 -10.72
CA VAL A 657 -22.03 37.33 -10.33
C VAL A 657 -21.26 38.65 -10.57
N GLY A 658 -21.57 39.36 -11.66
CA GLY A 658 -20.91 40.62 -12.01
C GLY A 658 -21.09 41.75 -11.00
N ALA A 659 -22.16 41.71 -10.18
CA ALA A 659 -22.37 42.70 -9.11
C ALA A 659 -21.50 42.42 -7.86
N TRP A 660 -20.79 41.29 -7.85
CA TRP A 660 -20.03 40.77 -6.72
C TRP A 660 -18.54 40.64 -7.03
N SER A 661 -18.10 41.03 -8.23
CA SER A 661 -16.72 40.90 -8.70
C SER A 661 -15.92 42.22 -8.71
N GLU A 662 -16.58 43.36 -8.49
CA GLU A 662 -15.94 44.69 -8.54
C GLU A 662 -16.49 45.60 -7.42
N GLY A 663 -15.73 45.81 -6.35
CA GLY A 663 -16.06 46.76 -5.28
C GLY A 663 -15.79 46.23 -3.87
N SER A 664 -16.06 47.07 -2.86
CA SER A 664 -16.16 46.61 -1.48
C SER A 664 -17.53 45.95 -1.29
N LEU A 665 -17.53 44.74 -0.74
CA LEU A 665 -18.75 43.96 -0.51
C LEU A 665 -18.82 43.65 0.98
N THR A 666 -19.81 44.21 1.67
CA THR A 666 -20.03 43.93 3.09
C THR A 666 -21.18 42.95 3.32
N ALA A 667 -21.24 42.32 4.50
CA ALA A 667 -22.33 41.41 4.84
C ALA A 667 -23.70 42.12 4.85
N ALA A 668 -23.72 43.43 5.16
CA ALA A 668 -24.91 44.26 5.06
C ALA A 668 -25.37 44.46 3.61
N ASP A 669 -24.43 44.74 2.68
CA ASP A 669 -24.74 44.90 1.26
C ASP A 669 -25.27 43.57 0.67
N ALA A 670 -24.65 42.47 1.07
CA ALA A 670 -25.06 41.14 0.66
C ALA A 670 -26.47 40.78 1.17
N ALA A 671 -26.78 41.09 2.43
CA ALA A 671 -28.12 40.91 2.97
C ALA A 671 -29.17 41.77 2.24
N ALA A 672 -28.85 43.03 1.93
CA ALA A 672 -29.74 43.92 1.18
C ALA A 672 -30.03 43.39 -0.24
N ALA A 673 -29.01 42.89 -0.95
CA ALA A 673 -29.18 42.30 -2.27
C ALA A 673 -30.08 41.05 -2.25
N ILE A 674 -29.96 40.20 -1.22
CA ILE A 674 -30.84 39.04 -1.04
C ILE A 674 -32.27 39.49 -0.75
N GLU A 675 -32.45 40.49 0.11
CA GLU A 675 -33.77 41.01 0.48
C GLU A 675 -34.50 41.64 -0.72
N GLU A 676 -33.78 42.40 -1.56
CA GLU A 676 -34.29 42.96 -2.81
C GLU A 676 -34.69 41.86 -3.81
N ALA A 677 -33.90 40.79 -3.94
CA ALA A 677 -34.23 39.67 -4.81
C ALA A 677 -35.43 38.85 -4.31
N LEU A 678 -35.62 38.75 -2.99
CA LEU A 678 -36.80 38.11 -2.38
C LEU A 678 -38.08 38.92 -2.54
N HIS A 679 -37.97 40.25 -2.59
CA HIS A 679 -39.09 41.19 -2.73
C HIS A 679 -38.86 42.15 -3.90
N PRO A 680 -38.87 41.66 -5.16
CA PRO A 680 -38.62 42.51 -6.30
C PRO A 680 -39.65 43.64 -6.32
N ALA A 681 -39.18 44.89 -6.37
CA ALA A 681 -40.06 46.04 -6.50
C ALA A 681 -40.96 45.85 -7.74
N PRO A 682 -42.26 46.21 -7.67
CA PRO A 682 -43.14 46.08 -8.82
C PRO A 682 -42.55 46.85 -10.00
N VAL A 683 -42.27 46.13 -11.09
CA VAL A 683 -41.78 46.73 -12.33
C VAL A 683 -42.79 47.78 -12.77
N PRO A 684 -42.43 49.07 -12.90
CA PRO A 684 -43.35 50.05 -13.43
C PRO A 684 -43.71 49.66 -14.86
N ALA A 685 -45.00 49.41 -15.11
CA ALA A 685 -45.51 49.10 -16.44
C ALA A 685 -45.08 50.21 -17.41
N SER A 686 -44.20 49.87 -18.35
CA SER A 686 -43.74 50.73 -19.45
C SER A 686 -43.72 49.93 -20.74
#